data_AF-A0A433KRI3-F1
#
_entry.id   AF-A0A433KRI3-F1
#
_cell.length_a   1.000
_cell.length_b   1.000
_cell.length_c   1.000
_cell.angle_alpha   90.00
_cell.angle_beta   90.00
_cell.angle_gamma   90.00
#
_symmetry.space_group_name_H-M   'P 1'
#
loop_
_entity.id
_entity.type
_entity.pdbx_description
1 polymer ?
#
loop_
_entity_poly.entity_id
_entity_poly.type
_entity_poly.pdbx_seq_one_letter_code
_entity_poly.pdbx_strand_id
1 'polypeptide(L)'
;MMSKHTDVVAINSDRYWDKRFAENWDKMGGPQQSRFFARLALENLPKWILREIHRDKLTVADWGCAEGDGTDVLSESIAKSQLFGRDISQVAIDTASVRYEGISFEAADWLASEKEKAGSFDVVFSSNTLEHFHAPEEVLKKLALQARKAIVLLLPYKELLRADEHFSSFTPGNILGSINSNFSLVYSKVLDCTEVPESQWLGQQILLIYVDNEWFSSLSLVLEDMHIDTEDTEKNLKAMEKGLFDKTKEIKQLREEIEVITINHEQQLEELSKEIEAFVVNQKSQLDQIDRAKERIIALECINSELLQSNSWRMTAPLRYIRNACYNKKKTSYSILKSIYWHLPLFARQALQKPRHAIVRRFRTGTNLSSDSISNIVDLSWGQFNETVLINRDSYKGVFIQEFSIDWNVPLYQRPQHISAAMARLGYLVIYRTGNWSGDNVNGFREVAENVWVTNCVEVDEIRNAVRSIYSTAYALTVDYVSKFKDSSVLVYEYIDHIDPEISGDKKNVQLLLNVKKFAFDGGVDYIVASANQLYDEAVEALGKKRVLLAQNGVDTRHYRNSEHNQVALPVELEEFCNRYEHVIGYFGALAPWLWYDVIDELTQKRKDIGFVFIGPDYYGGSAKLAKGNNILYLGSVDYKILPAYGKKFDVCFIPFKPGDIAQTTSPLKLFEYFALEKPVVVTSYMRECVQYPEVFRGSNVEELSNALDAAIAVKDDQAFKQSLAKLADENDWDQRAKVIARCFDDL
;
A
#
# COMPACT_ATOMS: atom_id res chain seq x y z
N MET A 1 -0.77 50.93 19.21
CA MET A 1 0.17 50.32 20.17
C MET A 1 0.47 48.91 19.65
N MET A 2 1.74 48.69 19.32
CA MET A 2 2.43 47.42 18.99
C MET A 2 2.02 46.66 17.72
N SER A 3 2.80 46.87 16.66
CA SER A 3 3.00 45.88 15.60
C SER A 3 3.67 44.64 16.20
N LYS A 4 3.10 43.47 15.97
CA LYS A 4 3.85 42.20 16.12
C LYS A 4 4.63 42.00 14.84
N HIS A 5 5.83 42.57 14.77
CA HIS A 5 6.88 42.02 13.92
C HIS A 5 7.17 40.62 14.47
N THR A 6 6.84 39.58 13.71
CA THR A 6 7.49 38.28 13.85
C THR A 6 8.95 38.51 13.47
N ASP A 7 9.85 38.54 14.45
CA ASP A 7 11.29 38.48 14.22
C ASP A 7 11.58 37.18 13.46
N VAL A 8 11.68 37.25 12.14
CA VAL A 8 12.24 36.18 11.33
C VAL A 8 13.74 36.19 11.63
N VAL A 9 14.17 35.32 12.55
CA VAL A 9 15.59 35.13 12.86
C VAL A 9 16.25 34.59 11.59
N ALA A 10 17.22 35.33 11.06
CA ALA A 10 17.92 34.95 9.85
C ALA A 10 18.71 33.63 10.06
N ILE A 11 18.56 32.69 9.14
CA ILE A 11 19.37 31.47 9.06
C ILE A 11 20.85 31.88 8.95
N ASN A 12 21.74 31.20 9.69
CA ASN A 12 23.15 31.55 9.92
C ASN A 12 23.47 32.71 10.87
N SER A 13 22.52 33.12 11.72
CA SER A 13 22.84 33.90 12.92
C SER A 13 23.19 33.00 14.10
N ASP A 14 23.99 33.52 15.05
CA ASP A 14 24.24 32.92 16.36
C ASP A 14 22.93 32.48 17.04
N ARG A 15 21.93 33.37 17.08
CA ARG A 15 20.61 33.13 17.66
C ARG A 15 19.83 32.02 16.97
N TYR A 16 19.99 31.86 15.66
CA TYR A 16 19.35 30.76 14.93
C TYR A 16 19.96 29.41 15.32
N TRP A 17 21.29 29.32 15.24
CA TRP A 17 22.01 28.09 15.49
C TRP A 17 21.98 27.69 16.97
N ASP A 18 22.16 28.63 17.91
CA ASP A 18 21.99 28.37 19.35
C ASP A 18 20.63 27.74 19.66
N LYS A 19 19.56 28.25 19.04
CA LYS A 19 18.21 27.69 19.20
C LYS A 19 18.10 26.29 18.60
N ARG A 20 18.64 26.07 17.40
CA ARG A 20 18.63 24.77 16.71
C ARG A 20 19.32 23.70 17.56
N PHE A 21 20.51 24.01 18.07
CA PHE A 21 21.29 23.10 18.91
C PHE A 21 20.61 22.86 20.26
N ALA A 22 20.00 23.88 20.88
CA ALA A 22 19.31 23.71 22.15
C ALA A 22 18.00 22.89 22.06
N GLU A 23 17.23 23.00 20.97
CA GLU A 23 15.85 22.48 20.94
C GLU A 23 15.65 21.18 20.16
N ASN A 24 16.30 21.03 19.01
CA ASN A 24 15.92 20.01 18.03
C ASN A 24 17.07 19.36 17.25
N TRP A 25 18.34 19.70 17.50
CA TRP A 25 19.49 19.09 16.81
C TRP A 25 19.55 17.57 16.99
N ASP A 26 19.63 17.09 18.24
CA ASP A 26 19.69 15.67 18.57
C ASP A 26 18.45 14.89 18.08
N LYS A 27 17.26 15.47 18.25
CA LYS A 27 15.99 14.83 17.84
C LYS A 27 15.88 14.64 16.33
N MET A 28 16.54 15.50 15.55
CA MET A 28 16.55 15.43 14.09
C MET A 28 17.75 14.61 13.56
N GLY A 29 18.49 13.92 14.44
CA GLY A 29 19.61 13.06 14.06
C GLY A 29 20.89 13.81 13.67
N GLY A 30 21.04 15.06 14.12
CA GLY A 30 22.22 15.90 13.83
C GLY A 30 23.56 15.20 14.12
N PRO A 31 23.76 14.59 15.30
CA PRO A 31 24.97 13.83 15.62
C PRO A 31 25.29 12.73 14.61
N GLN A 32 24.29 11.93 14.20
CA GLN A 32 24.48 10.84 13.25
C GLN A 32 24.85 11.37 11.86
N GLN A 33 24.23 12.46 11.43
CA GLN A 33 24.55 13.13 10.16
C GLN A 33 25.98 13.67 10.15
N SER A 34 26.40 14.41 11.19
CA SER A 34 27.77 14.92 11.30
C SER A 34 28.82 13.81 11.28
N ARG A 35 28.56 12.68 11.98
CA ARG A 35 29.47 11.51 11.94
C ARG A 35 29.51 10.86 10.56
N PHE A 36 28.38 10.74 9.88
CA PHE A 36 28.30 10.16 8.55
C PHE A 36 29.12 10.97 7.54
N PHE A 37 28.93 12.29 7.47
CA PHE A 37 29.64 13.15 6.52
C PHE A 37 31.14 13.22 6.80
N ALA A 38 31.55 13.34 8.07
CA ALA A 38 32.95 13.31 8.44
C ALA A 38 33.62 11.97 8.07
N ARG A 39 32.94 10.84 8.30
CA ARG A 39 33.45 9.51 7.90
C ARG A 39 33.54 9.38 6.39
N LEU A 40 32.50 9.79 5.67
CA LEU A 40 32.45 9.75 4.21
C LEU A 40 33.61 10.56 3.60
N ALA A 41 33.89 11.74 4.13
CA ALA A 41 35.05 12.53 3.73
C ALA A 41 36.35 11.78 4.05
N LEU A 42 36.54 11.34 5.29
CA LEU A 42 37.78 10.73 5.77
C LEU A 42 38.17 9.46 4.97
N GLU A 43 37.20 8.61 4.67
CA GLU A 43 37.40 7.38 3.87
C GLU A 43 37.77 7.68 2.40
N ASN A 44 37.45 8.87 1.92
CA ASN A 44 37.66 9.28 0.53
C ASN A 44 38.76 10.33 0.35
N LEU A 45 39.40 10.79 1.43
CA LEU A 45 40.54 11.70 1.35
C LEU A 45 41.73 11.04 0.63
N PRO A 46 42.45 11.78 -0.24
CA PRO A 46 43.65 11.26 -0.85
C PRO A 46 44.72 11.04 0.21
N LYS A 47 45.41 9.89 0.17
CA LYS A 47 46.36 9.48 1.22
C LYS A 47 47.47 10.49 1.50
N TRP A 48 47.83 11.31 0.50
CA TRP A 48 48.88 12.32 0.67
C TRP A 48 48.49 13.39 1.71
N ILE A 49 47.22 13.84 1.76
CA ILE A 49 46.88 14.96 2.67
C ILE A 49 46.99 14.54 4.13
N LEU A 50 46.51 13.34 4.48
CA LEU A 50 46.65 12.78 5.82
C LEU A 50 48.13 12.55 6.17
N ARG A 51 48.93 12.05 5.21
CA ARG A 51 50.38 11.88 5.40
C ARG A 51 51.07 13.20 5.74
N GLU A 52 50.74 14.28 5.03
CA GLU A 52 51.32 15.60 5.29
C GLU A 52 50.85 16.18 6.63
N ILE A 53 49.57 16.01 6.98
CA ILE A 53 49.02 16.39 8.29
C ILE A 53 49.80 15.71 9.42
N HIS A 54 50.12 14.42 9.29
CA HIS A 54 50.89 13.68 10.29
C HIS A 54 52.36 14.06 10.30
N ARG A 55 53.00 14.12 9.12
CA ARG A 55 54.44 14.35 8.99
C ARG A 55 54.85 15.70 9.56
N ASP A 56 54.11 16.75 9.21
CA ASP A 56 54.44 18.13 9.57
C ASP A 56 53.65 18.62 10.79
N LYS A 57 52.85 17.74 11.42
CA LYS A 57 51.97 18.05 12.56
C LYS A 57 51.06 19.25 12.30
N LEU A 58 50.43 19.27 11.12
CA LEU A 58 49.60 20.38 10.68
C LEU A 58 48.35 20.52 11.54
N THR A 59 47.98 21.76 11.84
CA THR A 59 46.74 22.08 12.56
C THR A 59 45.54 22.01 11.62
N VAL A 60 44.46 21.36 12.06
CA VAL A 60 43.23 21.14 11.28
C VAL A 60 42.05 21.73 12.03
N ALA A 61 41.39 22.70 11.43
CA ALA A 61 40.16 23.28 11.96
C ALA A 61 38.93 22.73 11.24
N ASP A 62 37.96 22.24 12.00
CA ASP A 62 36.63 21.84 11.52
C ASP A 62 35.66 23.02 11.69
N TRP A 63 35.31 23.68 10.58
CA TRP A 63 34.45 24.87 10.55
C TRP A 63 32.99 24.49 10.33
N GLY A 64 32.13 25.00 11.22
CA GLY A 64 30.74 24.55 11.36
C GLY A 64 30.66 23.19 12.07
N CYS A 65 31.49 22.98 13.10
CA CYS A 65 31.62 21.67 13.75
C CYS A 65 30.37 21.20 14.51
N ALA A 66 29.35 22.06 14.67
CA ALA A 66 28.18 21.79 15.47
C ALA A 66 28.58 21.31 16.88
N GLU A 67 27.96 20.25 17.39
CA GLU A 67 28.26 19.66 18.70
C GLU A 67 29.53 18.79 18.72
N GLY A 68 30.34 18.83 17.65
CA GLY A 68 31.68 18.22 17.59
C GLY A 68 31.71 16.75 17.18
N ASP A 69 30.56 16.13 16.89
CA ASP A 69 30.49 14.70 16.56
C ASP A 69 31.29 14.33 15.30
N GLY A 70 31.30 15.19 14.29
CA GLY A 70 32.12 15.02 13.08
C GLY A 70 33.61 15.22 13.38
N THR A 71 33.95 16.22 14.20
CA THR A 71 35.33 16.49 14.64
C THR A 71 35.92 15.30 15.41
N ASP A 72 35.11 14.62 16.22
CA ASP A 72 35.50 13.38 16.90
C ASP A 72 35.83 12.25 15.91
N VAL A 73 35.04 12.08 14.85
CA VAL A 73 35.34 11.11 13.77
C VAL A 73 36.65 11.45 13.07
N LEU A 74 36.93 12.73 12.80
CA LEU A 74 38.24 13.13 12.27
C LEU A 74 39.39 12.74 13.20
N SER A 75 39.15 12.67 14.52
CA SER A 75 40.15 12.28 15.51
C SER A 75 40.55 10.80 15.46
N GLU A 76 39.79 9.97 14.73
CA GLU A 76 40.17 8.57 14.45
C GLU A 76 41.44 8.50 13.58
N SER A 77 41.67 9.52 12.75
CA SER A 77 42.83 9.59 11.85
C SER A 77 43.75 10.77 12.11
N ILE A 78 43.33 11.84 12.77
CA ILE A 78 44.15 13.02 13.06
C ILE A 78 44.32 13.15 14.57
N ALA A 79 45.54 13.43 15.06
CA ALA A 79 45.77 13.52 16.49
C ALA A 79 44.91 14.63 17.11
N LYS A 80 44.26 14.35 18.25
CA LYS A 80 43.39 15.31 18.95
C LYS A 80 44.05 16.67 19.22
N SER A 81 45.36 16.69 19.51
CA SER A 81 46.14 17.93 19.71
C SER A 81 46.29 18.80 18.46
N GLN A 82 45.98 18.25 17.28
CA GLN A 82 46.01 18.94 15.99
C GLN A 82 44.61 19.38 15.54
N LEU A 83 43.54 18.94 16.22
CA LEU A 83 42.15 19.20 15.83
C LEU A 83 41.51 20.32 16.62
N PHE A 84 40.81 21.19 15.90
CA PHE A 84 40.17 22.38 16.45
C PHE A 84 38.75 22.52 15.89
N GLY A 85 37.72 22.36 16.71
CA GLY A 85 36.34 22.60 16.28
C GLY A 85 35.96 24.07 16.41
N ARG A 86 35.33 24.63 15.37
CA ARG A 86 34.92 26.05 15.31
C ARG A 86 33.49 26.16 14.83
N ASP A 87 32.66 26.82 15.63
CA ASP A 87 31.25 27.08 15.30
C ASP A 87 30.87 28.49 15.76
N ILE A 88 29.84 29.08 15.16
CA ILE A 88 29.31 30.38 15.61
C ILE A 88 28.47 30.23 16.89
N SER A 89 27.88 29.05 17.11
CA SER A 89 27.03 28.72 18.25
C SER A 89 27.85 28.43 19.50
N GLN A 90 27.65 29.23 20.55
CA GLN A 90 28.27 28.94 21.85
C GLN A 90 27.64 27.70 22.48
N VAL A 91 26.34 27.47 22.25
CA VAL A 91 25.63 26.29 22.77
C VAL A 91 26.21 24.99 22.21
N ALA A 92 26.55 24.97 20.93
CA ALA A 92 27.14 23.81 20.27
C ALA A 92 28.55 23.53 20.80
N ILE A 93 29.36 24.59 20.96
CA ILE A 93 30.73 24.52 21.46
C ILE A 93 30.79 24.08 22.93
N ASP A 94 29.87 24.54 23.77
CA ASP A 94 29.80 24.10 25.16
C ASP A 94 29.51 22.59 25.24
N THR A 95 28.56 22.11 24.42
CA THR A 95 28.25 20.68 24.32
C THR A 95 29.45 19.89 23.79
N ALA A 96 30.09 20.34 22.73
CA ALA A 96 31.26 19.68 22.13
C ALA A 96 32.43 19.58 23.11
N SER A 97 32.71 20.67 23.84
CA SER A 97 33.79 20.74 24.83
C SER A 97 33.60 19.76 25.98
N VAL A 98 32.35 19.48 26.36
CA VAL A 98 32.01 18.49 27.39
C VAL A 98 32.08 17.06 26.83
N ARG A 99 31.61 16.83 25.60
CA ARG A 99 31.55 15.48 25.00
C ARG A 99 32.92 14.94 24.60
N TYR A 100 33.82 15.80 24.11
CA TYR A 100 35.03 15.36 23.42
C TYR A 100 36.32 15.92 24.04
N GLU A 101 36.70 15.34 25.18
CA GLU A 101 37.95 15.68 25.84
C GLU A 101 39.18 15.46 24.93
N GLY A 102 40.08 16.45 24.96
CA GLY A 102 41.35 16.45 24.22
C GLY A 102 41.31 17.15 22.87
N ILE A 103 40.14 17.54 22.37
CA ILE A 103 39.98 18.38 21.16
C ILE A 103 39.64 19.82 21.60
N SER A 104 40.17 20.83 20.92
CA SER A 104 39.95 22.24 21.28
C SER A 104 38.77 22.84 20.50
N PHE A 105 37.67 23.10 21.20
CA PHE A 105 36.50 23.79 20.65
C PHE A 105 36.46 25.26 21.07
N GLU A 106 36.07 26.14 20.16
CA GLU A 106 35.94 27.58 20.42
C GLU A 106 34.80 28.17 19.56
N ALA A 107 33.94 28.98 20.19
CA ALA A 107 32.92 29.72 19.48
C ALA A 107 33.55 30.91 18.77
N ALA A 108 33.46 30.95 17.45
CA ALA A 108 34.11 31.96 16.62
C ALA A 108 33.30 32.26 15.35
N ASP A 109 32.89 33.53 15.21
CA ASP A 109 32.31 34.02 13.96
C ASP A 109 33.42 34.44 12.99
N TRP A 110 33.79 33.50 12.12
CA TRP A 110 34.80 33.73 11.08
C TRP A 110 34.32 34.63 9.94
N LEU A 111 33.02 34.91 9.85
CA LEU A 111 32.42 35.67 8.76
C LEU A 111 32.21 37.16 9.10
N ALA A 112 32.14 37.52 10.39
CA ALA A 112 31.91 38.88 10.86
C ALA A 112 33.16 39.77 10.99
N SER A 113 34.38 39.21 11.06
CA SER A 113 35.57 40.04 11.30
C SER A 113 36.10 40.68 10.01
N GLU A 114 36.08 42.02 9.92
CA GLU A 114 36.89 42.80 8.96
C GLU A 114 38.38 42.85 9.35
N LYS A 115 38.74 42.38 10.56
CA LYS A 115 40.12 42.32 11.04
C LYS A 115 40.77 41.00 10.63
N GLU A 116 41.58 41.07 9.59
CA GLU A 116 42.48 40.02 9.11
C GLU A 116 43.37 39.46 10.25
N LYS A 117 42.96 38.35 10.85
CA LYS A 117 43.93 37.36 11.36
C LYS A 117 44.08 36.29 10.29
N ALA A 118 45.04 36.50 9.38
CA ALA A 118 45.36 35.55 8.33
C ALA A 118 46.02 34.29 8.92
N GLY A 119 45.60 33.10 8.46
CA GLY A 119 46.35 31.85 8.63
C GLY A 119 46.37 31.26 10.03
N SER A 120 45.21 31.20 10.69
CA SER A 120 45.05 30.60 12.03
C SER A 120 45.32 29.08 12.05
N PHE A 121 45.02 28.38 10.95
CA PHE A 121 45.16 26.93 10.84
C PHE A 121 45.85 26.52 9.53
N ASP A 122 46.50 25.36 9.53
CA ASP A 122 47.13 24.85 8.31
C ASP A 122 46.08 24.31 7.34
N VAL A 123 45.13 23.52 7.83
CA VAL A 123 44.04 22.94 7.05
C VAL A 123 42.71 23.37 7.64
N VAL A 124 41.77 23.80 6.79
CA VAL A 124 40.37 24.02 7.15
C VAL A 124 39.54 22.91 6.52
N PHE A 125 38.80 22.17 7.34
CA PHE A 125 37.82 21.20 6.93
C PHE A 125 36.42 21.78 7.14
N SER A 126 35.50 21.49 6.23
CA SER A 126 34.08 21.76 6.45
C SER A 126 33.23 20.78 5.65
N SER A 127 32.15 20.31 6.24
CA SER A 127 31.16 19.46 5.58
C SER A 127 29.77 20.01 5.77
N ASN A 128 29.01 20.12 4.68
CA ASN A 128 27.59 20.46 4.72
C ASN A 128 27.26 21.79 5.43
N THR A 129 28.04 22.83 5.12
CA THR A 129 27.86 24.18 5.69
C THR A 129 27.56 25.22 4.62
N LEU A 130 28.21 25.16 3.45
CA LEU A 130 28.15 26.21 2.44
C LEU A 130 26.79 26.27 1.72
N GLU A 131 26.08 25.15 1.62
CA GLU A 131 24.74 25.08 1.02
C GLU A 131 23.72 25.98 1.75
N HIS A 132 23.96 26.25 3.04
CA HIS A 132 23.11 27.11 3.86
C HIS A 132 23.29 28.60 3.58
N PHE A 133 24.14 28.99 2.62
CA PHE A 133 24.36 30.40 2.27
C PHE A 133 23.88 30.73 0.85
N HIS A 134 23.34 31.94 0.67
CA HIS A 134 22.91 32.42 -0.65
C HIS A 134 24.07 32.77 -1.59
N ALA A 135 25.26 33.06 -1.03
CA ALA A 135 26.49 33.41 -1.76
C ALA A 135 27.67 32.58 -1.20
N PRO A 136 27.67 31.25 -1.39
CA PRO A 136 28.68 30.35 -0.83
C PRO A 136 30.10 30.66 -1.29
N GLU A 137 30.27 31.24 -2.48
CA GLU A 137 31.56 31.68 -3.02
C GLU A 137 32.21 32.79 -2.17
N GLU A 138 31.43 33.72 -1.64
CA GLU A 138 31.94 34.79 -0.77
C GLU A 138 32.28 34.26 0.63
N VAL A 139 31.51 33.29 1.11
CA VAL A 139 31.81 32.57 2.36
C VAL A 139 33.12 31.79 2.20
N LEU A 140 33.27 31.04 1.12
CA LEU A 140 34.47 30.27 0.84
C LEU A 140 35.73 31.14 0.75
N LYS A 141 35.65 32.34 0.17
CA LYS A 141 36.75 33.31 0.17
C LYS A 141 37.16 33.73 1.58
N LYS A 142 36.21 33.92 2.49
CA LYS A 142 36.49 34.23 3.90
C LYS A 142 37.11 33.05 4.64
N LEU A 143 36.64 31.82 4.39
CA LEU A 143 37.24 30.60 4.96
C LEU A 143 38.68 30.41 4.50
N ALA A 144 38.98 30.74 3.25
CA ALA A 144 40.34 30.65 2.73
C ALA A 144 41.33 31.57 3.44
N LEU A 145 40.89 32.63 4.12
CA LEU A 145 41.76 33.47 4.96
C LEU A 145 42.21 32.77 6.25
N GLN A 146 41.50 31.72 6.67
CA GLN A 146 41.80 30.96 7.89
C GLN A 146 42.74 29.77 7.65
N ALA A 147 42.86 29.33 6.40
CA ALA A 147 43.74 28.23 5.99
C ALA A 147 45.10 28.76 5.49
N ARG A 148 46.19 28.08 5.85
CA ARG A 148 47.54 28.34 5.29
C ARG A 148 47.91 27.41 4.15
N LYS A 149 47.40 26.18 4.16
CA LYS A 149 47.87 25.09 3.29
C LYS A 149 46.74 24.46 2.49
N ALA A 150 45.63 24.07 3.12
CA ALA A 150 44.52 23.44 2.40
C ALA A 150 43.14 23.77 2.95
N ILE A 151 42.15 23.64 2.09
CA ILE A 151 40.73 23.68 2.42
C ILE A 151 40.10 22.39 1.87
N VAL A 152 39.48 21.62 2.74
CA VAL A 152 38.78 20.37 2.42
C VAL A 152 37.30 20.59 2.60
N LEU A 153 36.50 20.35 1.56
CA LEU A 153 35.06 20.53 1.59
C LEU A 153 34.35 19.25 1.19
N LEU A 154 33.31 18.87 1.93
CA LEU A 154 32.32 17.89 1.48
C LEU A 154 30.98 18.60 1.33
N LEU A 155 30.40 18.59 0.13
CA LEU A 155 29.22 19.38 -0.21
C LEU A 155 28.14 18.57 -0.94
N PRO A 156 26.85 18.86 -0.72
CA PRO A 156 25.76 18.34 -1.53
C PRO A 156 25.97 18.62 -3.02
N TYR A 157 25.98 17.58 -3.84
CA TYR A 157 26.25 17.69 -5.26
C TYR A 157 25.02 17.39 -6.10
N LYS A 158 24.75 18.25 -7.09
CA LYS A 158 23.60 18.16 -8.01
C LYS A 158 22.27 17.99 -7.27
N GLU A 159 22.09 18.72 -6.17
CA GLU A 159 20.86 18.73 -5.40
C GLU A 159 19.73 19.41 -6.22
N LEU A 160 18.91 18.58 -6.89
CA LEU A 160 17.78 19.02 -7.73
C LEU A 160 16.60 19.53 -6.90
N LEU A 161 16.38 18.92 -5.73
CA LEU A 161 15.37 19.31 -4.75
C LEU A 161 16.11 19.66 -3.46
N ARG A 162 16.23 20.95 -3.18
CA ARG A 162 16.93 21.47 -2.00
C ARG A 162 16.12 21.22 -0.73
N ALA A 163 16.81 20.85 0.35
CA ALA A 163 16.23 20.93 1.68
C ALA A 163 15.83 22.38 2.01
N ASP A 164 14.86 22.56 2.91
CA ASP A 164 14.28 23.89 3.21
C ASP A 164 15.32 24.93 3.69
N GLU A 165 16.41 24.46 4.30
CA GLU A 165 17.52 25.29 4.80
C GLU A 165 18.68 25.44 3.80
N HIS A 166 18.59 24.85 2.61
CA HIS A 166 19.63 24.92 1.56
C HIS A 166 19.31 26.04 0.56
N PHE A 167 20.17 27.06 0.53
CA PHE A 167 20.05 28.19 -0.38
C PHE A 167 20.88 28.08 -1.66
N SER A 168 21.82 27.13 -1.71
CA SER A 168 22.70 26.90 -2.86
C SER A 168 22.89 25.41 -3.16
N SER A 169 22.97 25.07 -4.45
CA SER A 169 23.32 23.72 -4.93
C SER A 169 24.68 23.76 -5.64
N PHE A 170 25.51 22.73 -5.49
CA PHE A 170 26.81 22.66 -6.16
C PHE A 170 26.76 21.77 -7.41
N THR A 171 27.31 22.27 -8.51
CA THR A 171 27.32 21.64 -9.84
C THR A 171 28.67 21.91 -10.52
N PRO A 172 29.03 21.19 -11.61
CA PRO A 172 30.24 21.52 -12.37
C PRO A 172 30.33 22.98 -12.82
N GLY A 173 29.19 23.63 -13.05
CA GLY A 173 29.12 25.00 -13.58
C GLY A 173 29.37 26.10 -12.56
N ASN A 174 29.35 25.80 -11.25
CA ASN A 174 29.51 26.81 -10.20
C ASN A 174 30.54 26.46 -9.12
N ILE A 175 31.16 25.28 -9.16
CA ILE A 175 32.32 24.96 -8.32
C ILE A 175 33.54 25.71 -8.85
N LEU A 176 34.18 26.48 -7.98
CA LEU A 176 35.32 27.32 -8.35
C LEU A 176 36.57 26.46 -8.62
N GLY A 177 37.28 26.73 -9.70
CA GLY A 177 38.61 26.14 -9.94
C GLY A 177 39.71 26.76 -9.06
N SER A 178 39.51 27.99 -8.61
CA SER A 178 40.35 28.67 -7.62
C SER A 178 39.50 29.61 -6.77
N ILE A 179 39.81 29.73 -5.48
CA ILE A 179 39.06 30.59 -4.55
C ILE A 179 39.56 32.04 -4.63
N ASN A 180 40.88 32.19 -4.77
CA ASN A 180 41.61 33.45 -4.93
C ASN A 180 42.92 33.17 -5.70
N SER A 181 43.89 34.09 -5.68
CA SER A 181 45.21 33.88 -6.31
C SER A 181 46.07 32.80 -5.64
N ASN A 182 45.67 32.34 -4.45
CA ASN A 182 46.52 31.51 -3.59
C ASN A 182 46.02 30.06 -3.55
N PHE A 183 44.72 29.80 -3.58
CA PHE A 183 44.17 28.44 -3.47
C PHE A 183 43.60 27.92 -4.79
N SER A 184 44.13 26.79 -5.27
CA SER A 184 43.68 26.08 -6.48
C SER A 184 43.05 24.74 -6.13
N LEU A 185 42.01 24.35 -6.86
CA LEU A 185 41.39 23.02 -6.73
C LEU A 185 42.35 21.96 -7.29
N VAL A 186 42.76 21.00 -6.46
CA VAL A 186 43.69 19.93 -6.88
C VAL A 186 43.07 18.53 -6.79
N TYR A 187 41.94 18.40 -6.10
CA TYR A 187 41.21 17.15 -5.94
C TYR A 187 39.71 17.41 -5.94
N SER A 188 38.96 16.66 -6.73
CA SER A 188 37.50 16.58 -6.70
C SER A 188 37.04 15.15 -6.94
N LYS A 189 36.21 14.62 -6.05
CA LYS A 189 35.62 13.27 -6.17
C LYS A 189 34.13 13.29 -5.90
N VAL A 190 33.33 12.78 -6.84
CA VAL A 190 31.89 12.61 -6.67
C VAL A 190 31.61 11.29 -5.95
N LEU A 191 30.77 11.34 -4.92
CA LEU A 191 30.41 10.22 -4.07
C LEU A 191 28.90 10.00 -4.15
N ASP A 192 28.48 8.83 -4.62
CA ASP A 192 27.07 8.45 -4.61
C ASP A 192 26.70 7.85 -3.26
N CYS A 193 25.88 8.55 -2.48
CA CYS A 193 25.51 8.10 -1.14
C CYS A 193 24.34 7.12 -1.16
N THR A 194 23.69 6.88 -2.30
CA THR A 194 22.59 5.90 -2.41
C THR A 194 23.08 4.45 -2.32
N GLU A 195 24.37 4.22 -2.63
CA GLU A 195 25.01 2.91 -2.53
C GLU A 195 25.66 2.67 -1.16
N VAL A 196 25.65 3.66 -0.26
CA VAL A 196 26.28 3.58 1.06
C VAL A 196 25.29 3.00 2.08
N PRO A 197 25.63 1.91 2.80
CA PRO A 197 24.79 1.36 3.86
C PRO A 197 24.51 2.41 4.96
N GLU A 198 23.26 2.46 5.45
CA GLU A 198 22.84 3.39 6.52
C GLU A 198 23.04 4.88 6.18
N SER A 199 23.02 5.21 4.88
CA SER A 199 23.25 6.56 4.39
C SER A 199 22.33 7.60 5.04
N GLN A 200 22.92 8.70 5.49
CA GLN A 200 22.20 9.88 5.97
C GLN A 200 21.89 10.87 4.83
N TRP A 201 22.22 10.53 3.58
CA TRP A 201 22.03 11.38 2.40
C TRP A 201 21.59 10.58 1.18
N LEU A 202 20.41 10.89 0.63
CA LEU A 202 19.82 10.14 -0.50
C LEU A 202 20.19 10.74 -1.88
N GLY A 203 21.40 11.29 -1.99
CA GLY A 203 21.90 11.92 -3.22
C GLY A 203 23.40 11.83 -3.38
N GLN A 204 23.97 12.68 -4.23
CA GLN A 204 25.41 12.75 -4.44
C GLN A 204 26.05 13.78 -3.50
N GLN A 205 27.28 13.52 -3.09
CA GLN A 205 28.18 14.46 -2.43
C GLN A 205 29.39 14.69 -3.33
N ILE A 206 30.07 15.82 -3.18
CA ILE A 206 31.36 16.07 -3.82
C ILE A 206 32.39 16.46 -2.77
N LEU A 207 33.50 15.74 -2.76
CA LEU A 207 34.68 16.03 -1.95
C LEU A 207 35.62 16.90 -2.76
N LEU A 208 35.97 18.07 -2.25
CA LEU A 208 36.83 19.06 -2.90
C LEU A 208 38.04 19.37 -2.01
N ILE A 209 39.23 19.48 -2.60
CA ILE A 209 40.44 19.92 -1.89
C ILE A 209 41.09 21.06 -2.66
N TYR A 210 41.09 22.23 -2.04
CA TYR A 210 41.83 23.39 -2.48
C TYR A 210 43.16 23.47 -1.74
N VAL A 211 44.23 23.75 -2.46
CA VAL A 211 45.59 23.77 -1.90
C VAL A 211 46.25 25.09 -2.24
N ASP A 212 46.96 25.65 -1.28
CA ASP A 212 47.78 26.84 -1.48
C ASP A 212 48.84 26.58 -2.56
N ASN A 213 49.03 27.51 -3.49
CA ASN A 213 49.85 27.34 -4.68
C ASN A 213 51.35 27.19 -4.35
N GLU A 214 51.84 27.85 -3.30
CA GLU A 214 53.24 27.70 -2.85
C GLU A 214 53.44 26.36 -2.16
N TRP A 215 52.52 25.98 -1.27
CA TRP A 215 52.57 24.68 -0.62
C TRP A 215 52.41 23.54 -1.63
N PHE A 216 51.50 23.66 -2.59
CA PHE A 216 51.32 22.70 -3.69
C PHE A 216 52.63 22.47 -4.45
N SER A 217 53.38 23.54 -4.75
CA SER A 217 54.68 23.43 -5.43
C SER A 217 55.74 22.68 -4.59
N SER A 218 55.59 22.65 -3.27
CA SER A 218 56.45 21.88 -2.37
C SER A 218 56.03 20.41 -2.22
N LEU A 219 54.74 20.12 -2.45
CA LEU A 219 54.22 18.77 -2.44
C LEU A 219 54.63 18.11 -3.76
N SER A 220 55.58 17.17 -3.72
CA SER A 220 56.00 16.40 -4.90
C SER A 220 54.91 15.40 -5.34
N LEU A 221 53.68 15.87 -5.54
CA LEU A 221 52.52 15.09 -5.95
C LEU A 221 52.69 14.66 -7.41
N VAL A 222 52.25 13.45 -7.70
CA VAL A 222 52.16 12.93 -9.06
C VAL A 222 50.71 13.01 -9.56
N LEU A 223 50.50 12.76 -10.85
CA LEU A 223 49.15 12.82 -11.44
C LEU A 223 48.14 11.89 -10.74
N GLU A 224 48.58 10.75 -10.20
CA GLU A 224 47.71 9.83 -9.45
C GLU A 224 47.20 10.44 -8.12
N ASP A 225 47.94 11.39 -7.55
CA ASP A 225 47.53 12.13 -6.35
C ASP A 225 46.55 13.27 -6.65
N MET A 226 46.46 13.68 -7.92
CA MET A 226 45.61 14.76 -8.43
C MET A 226 44.43 14.15 -9.19
N HIS A 227 43.29 14.06 -8.53
CA HIS A 227 42.09 13.49 -9.13
C HIS A 227 41.05 14.60 -9.29
N ILE A 228 40.78 15.02 -10.53
CA ILE A 228 39.65 15.90 -10.83
C ILE A 228 38.63 15.08 -11.61
N ASP A 229 37.53 14.69 -10.96
CA ASP A 229 36.38 14.10 -11.64
C ASP A 229 35.82 15.06 -12.69
N THR A 230 36.15 14.81 -13.95
CA THR A 230 35.46 15.39 -15.10
C THR A 230 34.47 14.36 -15.64
N GLU A 231 33.22 14.77 -15.83
CA GLU A 231 32.19 13.93 -16.44
C GLU A 231 32.66 13.46 -17.83
N ASP A 232 33.07 12.19 -17.94
CA ASP A 232 33.36 11.56 -19.22
C ASP A 232 32.03 11.20 -19.88
N THR A 233 31.40 12.25 -20.41
CA THR A 233 30.11 12.19 -21.10
C THR A 233 30.16 11.15 -22.22
N GLU A 234 31.33 10.96 -22.83
CA GLU A 234 31.58 10.00 -23.90
C GLU A 234 31.63 8.55 -23.38
N LYS A 235 32.23 8.31 -22.21
CA LYS A 235 32.19 7.00 -21.53
C LYS A 235 30.79 6.63 -21.07
N ASN A 236 30.02 7.59 -20.56
CA ASN A 236 28.62 7.39 -20.18
C ASN A 236 27.74 7.11 -21.42
N LEU A 237 27.92 7.85 -22.51
CA LEU A 237 27.27 7.57 -23.80
C LEU A 237 27.65 6.19 -24.34
N LYS A 238 28.93 5.82 -24.34
CA LYS A 238 29.40 4.50 -24.79
C LYS A 238 28.85 3.36 -23.93
N ALA A 239 28.72 3.56 -22.62
CA ALA A 239 28.13 2.58 -21.72
C ALA A 239 26.62 2.41 -21.99
N MET A 240 25.91 3.51 -22.23
CA MET A 240 24.49 3.48 -22.62
C MET A 240 24.28 2.86 -24.02
N GLU A 241 25.13 3.20 -25.00
CA GLU A 241 25.10 2.61 -26.34
C GLU A 241 25.38 1.10 -26.30
N LYS A 242 26.33 0.66 -25.48
CA LYS A 242 26.59 -0.77 -25.27
C LYS A 242 25.40 -1.47 -24.63
N GLY A 243 24.80 -0.86 -23.60
CA GLY A 243 23.58 -1.39 -22.97
C GLY A 243 22.40 -1.48 -23.95
N LEU A 244 22.24 -0.48 -24.82
CA LEU A 244 21.23 -0.47 -25.87
C LEU A 244 21.48 -1.56 -26.93
N PHE A 245 22.75 -1.77 -27.31
CA PHE A 245 23.15 -2.81 -28.24
C PHE A 245 22.87 -4.22 -27.69
N ASP A 246 23.23 -4.47 -26.43
CA ASP A 246 22.99 -5.76 -25.77
C ASP A 246 21.50 -6.06 -25.65
N LYS A 247 20.69 -5.05 -25.28
CA LYS A 247 19.22 -5.19 -25.24
C LYS A 247 18.60 -5.41 -26.61
N THR A 248 19.15 -4.78 -27.65
CA THR A 248 18.69 -4.98 -29.03
C THR A 248 18.97 -6.41 -29.51
N LYS A 249 20.12 -6.99 -29.13
CA LYS A 249 20.47 -8.38 -29.42
C LYS A 249 19.55 -9.36 -28.71
N GLU A 250 19.24 -9.11 -27.44
CA GLU A 250 18.30 -9.91 -26.64
C GLU A 250 16.89 -9.91 -27.27
N ILE A 251 16.39 -8.74 -27.69
CA ILE A 251 15.11 -8.62 -28.40
C ILE A 251 15.11 -9.41 -29.71
N LYS A 252 16.22 -9.39 -30.46
CA LYS A 252 16.32 -10.14 -31.72
C LYS A 252 16.24 -11.65 -31.48
N GLN A 253 16.95 -12.16 -30.47
CA GLN A 253 16.93 -13.57 -30.13
C GLN A 253 15.54 -14.03 -29.69
N LEU A 254 14.86 -13.24 -28.85
CA LEU A 254 13.48 -13.52 -28.44
C LEU A 254 12.50 -13.54 -29.62
N ARG A 255 12.71 -12.70 -30.64
CA ARG A 255 11.89 -12.73 -31.86
C ARG A 255 12.06 -14.01 -32.66
N GLU A 256 13.29 -14.49 -32.81
CA GLU A 256 13.58 -15.75 -33.51
C GLU A 256 12.97 -16.95 -32.76
N GLU A 257 13.00 -16.95 -31.42
CA GLU A 257 12.34 -17.98 -30.60
C GLU A 257 10.81 -17.97 -30.75
N ILE A 258 10.19 -16.78 -30.78
CA ILE A 258 8.74 -16.63 -31.01
C ILE A 258 8.35 -17.16 -32.40
N GLU A 259 9.17 -16.94 -33.43
CA GLU A 259 8.90 -17.41 -34.80
C GLU A 259 8.88 -18.94 -34.86
N VAL A 260 9.85 -19.61 -34.23
CA VAL A 260 9.88 -21.08 -34.13
C VAL A 260 8.66 -21.63 -33.39
N ILE A 261 8.27 -21.01 -32.28
CA ILE A 261 7.08 -21.42 -31.50
C ILE A 261 5.81 -21.26 -32.34
N THR A 262 5.72 -20.18 -33.12
CA THR A 262 4.56 -19.90 -33.97
C THR A 262 4.38 -20.97 -35.03
N ILE A 263 5.46 -21.34 -35.74
CA ILE A 263 5.43 -22.40 -36.76
C ILE A 263 4.98 -23.74 -36.15
N ASN A 264 5.46 -24.07 -34.95
CA ASN A 264 5.09 -25.32 -34.29
C ASN A 264 3.59 -25.34 -33.87
N HIS A 265 3.07 -24.21 -33.38
CA HIS A 265 1.64 -24.09 -33.06
C HIS A 265 0.75 -24.17 -34.31
N GLU A 266 1.17 -23.61 -35.45
CA GLU A 266 0.42 -23.71 -36.70
C GLU A 266 0.27 -25.16 -37.17
N GLN A 267 1.32 -25.96 -37.08
CA GLN A 267 1.27 -27.40 -37.40
C GLN A 267 0.31 -28.17 -36.48
N GLN A 268 0.33 -27.88 -35.17
CA GLN A 268 -0.57 -28.52 -34.20
C GLN A 268 -2.04 -28.15 -34.43
N LEU A 269 -2.33 -26.91 -34.83
CA LEU A 269 -3.68 -26.47 -35.16
C LEU A 269 -4.22 -27.20 -36.40
N GLU A 270 -3.39 -27.45 -37.41
CA GLU A 270 -3.80 -28.18 -38.61
C GLU A 270 -4.14 -29.65 -38.31
N GLU A 271 -3.35 -30.30 -37.45
CA GLU A 271 -3.61 -31.68 -36.99
C GLU A 271 -4.91 -31.76 -36.17
N LEU A 272 -5.10 -30.84 -35.22
CA LEU A 272 -6.31 -30.78 -34.40
C LEU A 272 -7.58 -30.48 -35.23
N SER A 273 -7.45 -29.68 -36.29
CA SER A 273 -8.57 -29.40 -37.21
C SER A 273 -9.06 -30.68 -37.89
N LYS A 274 -8.14 -31.55 -38.34
CA LYS A 274 -8.49 -32.83 -38.98
C LYS A 274 -9.21 -33.77 -38.00
N GLU A 275 -8.83 -33.78 -36.73
CA GLU A 275 -9.49 -34.58 -35.69
C GLU A 275 -10.91 -34.07 -35.37
N ILE A 276 -11.10 -32.74 -35.30
CA ILE A 276 -12.42 -32.13 -35.07
C ILE A 276 -13.38 -32.48 -36.20
N GLU A 277 -12.94 -32.43 -37.46
CA GLU A 277 -13.76 -32.82 -38.60
C GLU A 277 -14.24 -34.27 -38.51
N ALA A 278 -13.33 -35.20 -38.19
CA ALA A 278 -13.68 -36.61 -37.99
C ALA A 278 -14.69 -36.79 -36.84
N PHE A 279 -14.51 -36.06 -35.74
CA PHE A 279 -15.41 -36.10 -34.58
C PHE A 279 -16.82 -35.57 -34.89
N VAL A 280 -16.92 -34.47 -35.66
CA VAL A 280 -18.20 -33.89 -36.08
C VAL A 280 -19.01 -34.86 -36.94
N VAL A 281 -18.35 -35.56 -37.87
CA VAL A 281 -19.00 -36.59 -38.70
C VAL A 281 -19.58 -37.71 -37.83
N ASN A 282 -18.84 -38.16 -36.81
CA ASN A 282 -19.30 -39.19 -35.89
C ASN A 282 -20.48 -38.73 -35.01
N GLN A 283 -20.42 -37.49 -34.47
CA GLN A 283 -21.51 -36.92 -33.65
C GLN A 283 -22.81 -36.78 -34.43
N LYS A 284 -22.73 -36.41 -35.72
CA LYS A 284 -23.92 -36.30 -36.58
C LYS A 284 -24.63 -37.64 -36.75
N SER A 285 -23.87 -38.73 -36.93
CA SER A 285 -24.41 -40.09 -36.98
C SER A 285 -25.12 -40.49 -35.66
N GLN A 286 -24.58 -40.09 -34.51
CA GLN A 286 -25.19 -40.35 -33.21
C GLN A 286 -26.48 -39.54 -32.97
N LEU A 287 -26.53 -38.29 -33.41
CA LEU A 287 -27.74 -37.45 -33.36
C LEU A 287 -28.89 -38.08 -34.17
N ASP A 288 -28.61 -38.57 -35.38
CA ASP A 288 -29.61 -39.25 -36.21
C ASP A 288 -30.15 -40.55 -35.56
N GLN A 289 -29.37 -41.20 -34.69
CA GLN A 289 -29.85 -42.35 -33.90
C GLN A 289 -30.72 -41.91 -32.73
N ILE A 290 -30.36 -40.82 -32.06
CA ILE A 290 -31.10 -40.27 -30.93
C ILE A 290 -32.48 -39.77 -31.36
N ASP A 291 -32.59 -39.10 -32.51
CA ASP A 291 -33.88 -38.58 -32.97
C ASP A 291 -34.84 -39.73 -33.33
N ARG A 292 -34.35 -40.80 -33.96
CA ARG A 292 -35.13 -42.04 -34.16
C ARG A 292 -35.55 -42.69 -32.84
N ALA A 293 -34.73 -42.61 -31.79
CA ALA A 293 -35.08 -43.13 -30.47
C ALA A 293 -36.14 -42.25 -29.78
N LYS A 294 -36.10 -40.92 -29.94
CA LYS A 294 -37.11 -39.99 -29.40
C LYS A 294 -38.49 -40.23 -29.99
N GLU A 295 -38.58 -40.42 -31.30
CA GLU A 295 -39.86 -40.76 -31.96
C GLU A 295 -40.47 -42.04 -31.36
N ARG A 296 -39.62 -43.04 -31.07
CA ARG A 296 -40.03 -44.29 -30.43
C ARG A 296 -40.46 -44.10 -28.98
N ILE A 297 -39.81 -43.20 -28.24
CA ILE A 297 -40.17 -42.85 -26.86
C ILE A 297 -41.54 -42.17 -26.82
N ILE A 298 -41.82 -41.22 -27.71
CA ILE A 298 -43.13 -40.54 -27.76
C ILE A 298 -44.25 -41.54 -28.02
N ALA A 299 -44.03 -42.51 -28.93
CA ALA A 299 -44.99 -43.59 -29.16
C ALA A 299 -45.20 -44.48 -27.91
N LEU A 300 -44.12 -44.76 -27.17
CA LEU A 300 -44.18 -45.53 -25.92
C LEU A 300 -44.80 -44.74 -24.77
N GLU A 301 -44.68 -43.42 -24.72
CA GLU A 301 -45.27 -42.55 -23.70
C GLU A 301 -46.80 -42.50 -23.80
N CYS A 302 -47.35 -42.51 -25.02
CA CYS A 302 -48.79 -42.71 -25.22
C CYS A 302 -49.26 -44.04 -24.63
N ILE A 303 -48.55 -45.13 -24.91
CA ILE A 303 -48.84 -46.47 -24.37
C ILE A 303 -48.66 -46.50 -22.85
N ASN A 304 -47.64 -45.80 -22.34
CA ASN A 304 -47.36 -45.71 -20.92
C ASN A 304 -48.46 -44.93 -20.20
N SER A 305 -49.00 -43.84 -20.77
CA SER A 305 -50.14 -43.11 -20.18
C SER A 305 -51.36 -44.00 -19.97
N GLU A 306 -51.63 -44.92 -20.89
CA GLU A 306 -52.69 -45.93 -20.73
C GLU A 306 -52.35 -46.94 -19.60
N LEU A 307 -51.09 -47.37 -19.52
CA LEU A 307 -50.59 -48.28 -18.48
C LEU A 307 -50.51 -47.63 -17.08
N LEU A 308 -50.22 -46.33 -17.00
CA LEU A 308 -50.09 -45.54 -15.77
C LEU A 308 -51.42 -45.39 -15.02
N GLN A 309 -52.53 -45.44 -15.76
CA GLN A 309 -53.88 -45.47 -15.18
C GLN A 309 -54.32 -46.89 -14.81
N SER A 310 -53.54 -47.92 -15.17
CA SER A 310 -53.85 -49.32 -14.84
C SER A 310 -53.55 -49.63 -13.37
N ASN A 311 -54.34 -50.53 -12.78
CA ASN A 311 -54.20 -50.94 -11.38
C ASN A 311 -52.82 -51.58 -11.07
N SER A 312 -52.09 -52.06 -12.08
CA SER A 312 -50.77 -52.67 -11.92
C SER A 312 -49.66 -51.66 -11.56
N TRP A 313 -49.74 -50.42 -12.08
CA TRP A 313 -48.68 -49.41 -11.94
C TRP A 313 -48.57 -48.84 -10.51
N ARG A 314 -49.69 -48.87 -9.78
CA ARG A 314 -49.77 -48.37 -8.40
C ARG A 314 -49.10 -49.30 -7.39
N MET A 315 -48.99 -50.59 -7.68
CA MET A 315 -48.44 -51.57 -6.72
C MET A 315 -46.90 -51.66 -6.70
N THR A 316 -46.18 -51.21 -7.74
CA THR A 316 -44.73 -51.46 -7.90
C THR A 316 -43.84 -50.24 -7.57
N ALA A 317 -44.40 -49.20 -6.97
CA ALA A 317 -43.71 -47.95 -6.62
C ALA A 317 -42.43 -48.09 -5.75
N PRO A 318 -42.32 -49.02 -4.77
CA PRO A 318 -41.14 -49.09 -3.90
C PRO A 318 -39.84 -49.48 -4.63
N LEU A 319 -39.92 -50.31 -5.67
CA LEU A 319 -38.75 -50.80 -6.41
C LEU A 319 -38.10 -49.75 -7.31
N ARG A 320 -38.84 -48.68 -7.64
CA ARG A 320 -38.36 -47.60 -8.52
C ARG A 320 -37.51 -46.57 -7.79
N TYR A 321 -37.66 -46.47 -6.47
CA TYR A 321 -36.89 -45.56 -5.62
C TYR A 321 -35.40 -45.95 -5.55
N ILE A 322 -35.10 -47.25 -5.56
CA ILE A 322 -33.73 -47.77 -5.42
C ILE A 322 -32.89 -47.55 -6.69
N ARG A 323 -33.51 -47.42 -7.86
CA ARG A 323 -32.79 -47.28 -9.15
C ARG A 323 -32.22 -45.89 -9.39
N ASN A 324 -32.77 -44.85 -8.74
CA ASN A 324 -32.35 -43.46 -8.92
C ASN A 324 -31.04 -43.10 -8.20
N ALA A 325 -30.45 -44.01 -7.42
CA ALA A 325 -29.24 -43.76 -6.66
C ALA A 325 -27.92 -43.83 -7.46
N CYS A 326 -27.92 -44.14 -8.77
CA CYS A 326 -26.68 -44.59 -9.45
C CYS A 326 -26.13 -43.77 -10.63
N TYR A 327 -26.63 -42.59 -11.02
CA TYR A 327 -26.17 -41.96 -12.28
C TYR A 327 -26.11 -40.41 -12.26
N ASN A 328 -24.92 -39.80 -12.16
CA ASN A 328 -24.70 -38.45 -12.72
C ASN A 328 -23.22 -38.10 -12.99
N LYS A 329 -22.87 -37.90 -14.28
CA LYS A 329 -21.47 -37.75 -14.81
C LYS A 329 -21.27 -36.50 -15.70
N LYS A 330 -22.12 -35.47 -15.59
CA LYS A 330 -22.21 -34.36 -16.57
C LYS A 330 -21.41 -33.07 -16.26
N LYS A 331 -20.57 -33.02 -15.22
CA LYS A 331 -19.91 -31.77 -14.78
C LYS A 331 -18.58 -31.43 -15.51
N THR A 332 -18.07 -32.29 -16.39
CA THR A 332 -16.68 -32.18 -16.88
C THR A 332 -16.50 -31.47 -18.24
N SER A 333 -17.52 -31.38 -19.09
CA SER A 333 -17.37 -30.91 -20.48
C SER A 333 -17.46 -29.40 -20.70
N TYR A 334 -18.00 -28.63 -19.74
CA TYR A 334 -18.12 -27.16 -19.85
C TYR A 334 -16.80 -26.41 -19.57
N SER A 335 -15.91 -27.02 -18.80
CA SER A 335 -14.61 -26.46 -18.39
C SER A 335 -13.66 -26.20 -19.58
N ILE A 336 -13.68 -27.10 -20.57
CA ILE A 336 -12.74 -27.10 -21.71
C ILE A 336 -13.09 -26.00 -22.72
N LEU A 337 -14.39 -25.79 -22.99
CA LEU A 337 -14.89 -24.75 -23.87
C LEU A 337 -14.62 -23.33 -23.34
N LYS A 338 -14.55 -23.16 -22.02
CA LYS A 338 -14.26 -21.88 -21.37
C LYS A 338 -12.80 -21.47 -21.59
N SER A 339 -11.86 -22.42 -21.57
CA SER A 339 -10.42 -22.13 -21.69
C SER A 339 -10.04 -21.59 -23.08
N ILE A 340 -10.62 -22.15 -24.14
CA ILE A 340 -10.24 -21.88 -25.54
C ILE A 340 -10.65 -20.47 -25.99
N TYR A 341 -11.79 -19.96 -25.50
CA TYR A 341 -12.28 -18.63 -25.88
C TYR A 341 -11.35 -17.48 -25.43
N TRP A 342 -10.66 -17.66 -24.30
CA TRP A 342 -9.83 -16.62 -23.68
C TRP A 342 -8.42 -16.48 -24.28
N HIS A 343 -8.01 -17.44 -25.12
CA HIS A 343 -6.71 -17.42 -25.77
C HIS A 343 -6.71 -16.71 -27.15
N LEU A 344 -7.83 -16.09 -27.55
CA LEU A 344 -7.94 -15.37 -28.83
C LEU A 344 -7.42 -13.92 -28.76
N PRO A 345 -7.00 -13.26 -29.86
CA PRO A 345 -6.64 -11.84 -29.88
C PRO A 345 -7.86 -10.87 -29.79
N LEU A 346 -7.65 -9.62 -29.35
CA LEU A 346 -8.71 -8.66 -28.98
C LEU A 346 -9.72 -8.36 -30.11
N PHE A 347 -9.25 -8.15 -31.34
CA PHE A 347 -10.11 -7.87 -32.50
C PHE A 347 -10.92 -9.10 -32.95
N ALA A 348 -10.38 -10.32 -32.77
CA ALA A 348 -11.08 -11.58 -33.04
C ALA A 348 -12.15 -11.86 -31.98
N ARG A 349 -11.89 -11.52 -30.71
CA ARG A 349 -12.91 -11.59 -29.64
C ARG A 349 -14.07 -10.61 -29.89
N GLN A 350 -13.78 -9.42 -30.42
CA GLN A 350 -14.77 -8.41 -30.79
C GLN A 350 -15.59 -8.80 -32.03
N ALA A 351 -14.96 -9.38 -33.06
CA ALA A 351 -15.65 -9.90 -34.23
C ALA A 351 -16.52 -11.15 -33.91
N LEU A 352 -16.05 -12.02 -33.01
CA LEU A 352 -16.78 -13.19 -32.53
C LEU A 352 -17.78 -12.86 -31.41
N GLN A 353 -17.92 -11.60 -31.01
CA GLN A 353 -18.80 -11.19 -29.93
C GLN A 353 -20.27 -11.47 -30.26
N LYS A 354 -20.75 -11.20 -31.48
CA LYS A 354 -22.13 -11.54 -31.91
C LYS A 354 -22.35 -13.06 -32.15
N PRO A 355 -21.46 -13.81 -32.84
CA PRO A 355 -21.60 -15.27 -33.02
C PRO A 355 -21.46 -16.11 -31.73
N ARG A 356 -20.59 -15.72 -30.80
CA ARG A 356 -20.46 -16.34 -29.47
C ARG A 356 -21.77 -16.28 -28.69
N HIS A 357 -22.49 -15.14 -28.75
CA HIS A 357 -23.80 -14.99 -28.11
C HIS A 357 -24.84 -15.99 -28.65
N ALA A 358 -24.74 -16.39 -29.92
CA ALA A 358 -25.63 -17.38 -30.53
C ALA A 358 -25.26 -18.84 -30.14
N ILE A 359 -23.97 -19.16 -30.04
CA ILE A 359 -23.49 -20.51 -29.67
C ILE A 359 -23.68 -20.78 -28.17
N VAL A 360 -23.45 -19.78 -27.32
CA VAL A 360 -23.73 -19.85 -25.87
C VAL A 360 -25.23 -20.02 -25.60
N ARG A 361 -26.09 -19.38 -26.40
CA ARG A 361 -27.55 -19.61 -26.40
C ARG A 361 -27.91 -21.07 -26.70
N ARG A 362 -27.23 -21.71 -27.66
CA ARG A 362 -27.54 -23.06 -28.17
C ARG A 362 -27.09 -24.19 -27.23
N PHE A 363 -26.00 -24.01 -26.48
CA PHE A 363 -25.54 -24.98 -25.48
C PHE A 363 -26.34 -24.94 -24.16
N ARG A 364 -27.04 -23.84 -23.86
CA ARG A 364 -27.84 -23.68 -22.63
C ARG A 364 -29.31 -24.06 -22.77
N THR A 365 -29.83 -24.24 -24.00
CA THR A 365 -31.23 -24.65 -24.25
C THR A 365 -31.48 -26.16 -24.10
N GLY A 366 -30.53 -26.92 -23.56
CA GLY A 366 -30.57 -28.39 -23.59
C GLY A 366 -30.16 -29.10 -22.31
N THR A 367 -30.22 -28.47 -21.13
CA THR A 367 -30.21 -29.16 -19.82
C THR A 367 -30.84 -28.27 -18.75
N ASN A 368 -32.15 -28.44 -18.52
CA ASN A 368 -32.81 -28.04 -17.28
C ASN A 368 -32.78 -29.21 -16.29
N LEU A 369 -32.68 -28.86 -15.00
CA LEU A 369 -32.77 -29.66 -13.76
C LEU A 369 -31.41 -30.20 -13.25
N SER A 370 -30.85 -29.76 -12.13
CA SER A 370 -31.35 -28.94 -11.02
C SER A 370 -30.21 -28.11 -10.42
N SER A 371 -30.31 -26.80 -10.60
CA SER A 371 -29.78 -25.79 -9.69
C SER A 371 -30.91 -24.78 -9.60
N ASP A 372 -31.86 -25.05 -8.71
CA ASP A 372 -32.86 -24.06 -8.40
C ASP A 372 -32.12 -22.80 -7.91
N SER A 373 -32.43 -21.67 -8.56
CA SER A 373 -32.05 -20.28 -8.23
C SER A 373 -30.81 -19.62 -8.85
N ILE A 374 -30.51 -19.81 -10.15
CA ILE A 374 -29.88 -18.72 -10.92
C ILE A 374 -30.77 -18.41 -12.12
N SER A 375 -31.62 -17.41 -11.93
CA SER A 375 -32.41 -16.74 -12.95
C SER A 375 -31.54 -16.34 -14.16
N ASN A 376 -32.17 -16.17 -15.31
CA ASN A 376 -31.58 -15.44 -16.42
C ASN A 376 -31.16 -14.04 -15.93
N ILE A 377 -29.91 -13.87 -15.51
CA ILE A 377 -29.39 -12.55 -15.16
C ILE A 377 -29.19 -11.81 -16.49
N VAL A 378 -30.22 -11.07 -16.88
CA VAL A 378 -30.22 -10.17 -18.04
C VAL A 378 -29.95 -8.78 -17.50
N ASP A 379 -28.88 -8.16 -17.97
CA ASP A 379 -28.63 -6.75 -17.66
C ASP A 379 -29.69 -5.91 -18.35
N LEU A 380 -30.39 -5.09 -17.58
CA LEU A 380 -31.36 -4.16 -18.13
C LEU A 380 -30.64 -2.98 -18.77
N SER A 381 -31.07 -2.56 -19.96
CA SER A 381 -30.68 -1.25 -20.49
C SER A 381 -31.25 -0.13 -19.62
N TRP A 382 -30.73 1.10 -19.76
CA TRP A 382 -31.27 2.27 -19.05
C TRP A 382 -32.79 2.41 -19.20
N GLY A 383 -33.33 2.31 -20.42
CA GLY A 383 -34.77 2.39 -20.67
C GLY A 383 -35.55 1.29 -19.94
N GLN A 384 -35.07 0.05 -19.98
CA GLN A 384 -35.71 -1.07 -19.28
C GLN A 384 -35.62 -0.92 -17.76
N PHE A 385 -34.47 -0.52 -17.22
CA PHE A 385 -34.29 -0.27 -15.79
C PHE A 385 -35.23 0.85 -15.33
N ASN A 386 -35.38 1.91 -16.13
CA ASN A 386 -36.28 2.99 -15.82
C ASN A 386 -37.75 2.54 -15.82
N GLU A 387 -38.18 1.80 -16.84
CA GLU A 387 -39.56 1.32 -17.00
C GLU A 387 -39.97 0.19 -16.05
N THR A 388 -39.00 -0.50 -15.42
CA THR A 388 -39.29 -1.67 -14.56
C THR A 388 -38.92 -1.45 -13.10
N VAL A 389 -37.83 -0.74 -12.82
CA VAL A 389 -37.30 -0.54 -11.46
C VAL A 389 -37.57 0.89 -11.00
N LEU A 390 -37.06 1.91 -11.72
CA LEU A 390 -37.20 3.30 -11.26
C LEU A 390 -38.64 3.83 -11.34
N ILE A 391 -39.48 3.31 -12.23
CA ILE A 391 -40.91 3.67 -12.24
C ILE A 391 -41.58 3.34 -10.91
N ASN A 392 -41.06 2.34 -10.18
CA ASN A 392 -41.52 1.91 -8.88
C ASN A 392 -40.67 2.51 -7.74
N ARG A 393 -39.92 3.61 -7.99
CA ARG A 393 -39.03 4.22 -6.99
C ARG A 393 -39.73 4.54 -5.66
N ASP A 394 -41.02 4.89 -5.71
CA ASP A 394 -41.82 5.26 -4.53
C ASP A 394 -42.20 4.05 -3.66
N SER A 395 -41.97 2.82 -4.14
CA SER A 395 -42.12 1.61 -3.33
C SER A 395 -40.92 1.35 -2.40
N TYR A 396 -39.80 2.04 -2.63
CA TYR A 396 -38.61 2.00 -1.79
C TYR A 396 -38.60 3.18 -0.82
N LYS A 397 -37.87 3.04 0.29
CA LYS A 397 -37.69 4.14 1.25
C LYS A 397 -36.87 5.32 0.70
N GLY A 398 -36.13 5.09 -0.38
CA GLY A 398 -35.28 6.06 -1.04
C GLY A 398 -34.31 5.37 -1.99
N VAL A 399 -33.59 6.16 -2.78
CA VAL A 399 -32.56 5.67 -3.70
C VAL A 399 -31.18 5.99 -3.12
N PHE A 400 -30.38 4.95 -2.86
CA PHE A 400 -28.98 5.07 -2.43
C PHE A 400 -28.07 4.72 -3.60
N ILE A 401 -27.22 5.67 -3.99
CA ILE A 401 -26.25 5.49 -5.07
C ILE A 401 -24.86 5.42 -4.45
N GLN A 402 -24.22 4.27 -4.57
CA GLN A 402 -22.81 4.11 -4.24
C GLN A 402 -21.98 4.52 -5.45
N GLU A 403 -21.31 5.67 -5.36
CA GLU A 403 -20.39 6.11 -6.42
C GLU A 403 -19.17 5.19 -6.50
N PHE A 404 -18.55 5.18 -7.68
CA PHE A 404 -17.49 4.21 -8.00
C PHE A 404 -16.31 4.37 -7.03
N SER A 405 -15.96 3.26 -6.36
CA SER A 405 -14.80 3.14 -5.48
C SER A 405 -14.02 1.86 -5.81
N ILE A 406 -14.71 0.73 -5.78
CA ILE A 406 -14.22 -0.61 -6.15
C ILE A 406 -15.35 -1.38 -6.83
N ASP A 407 -15.03 -2.43 -7.58
CA ASP A 407 -16.04 -3.28 -8.21
C ASP A 407 -16.74 -4.20 -7.18
N TRP A 408 -17.89 -4.76 -7.55
CA TRP A 408 -18.67 -5.64 -6.68
C TRP A 408 -17.98 -6.99 -6.44
N ASN A 409 -17.41 -7.59 -7.48
CA ASN A 409 -16.78 -8.93 -7.44
C ASN A 409 -15.25 -8.88 -7.29
N VAL A 410 -14.72 -7.95 -6.48
CA VAL A 410 -13.31 -7.98 -6.09
C VAL A 410 -13.00 -9.16 -5.14
N PRO A 411 -11.75 -9.67 -5.09
CA PRO A 411 -11.39 -10.79 -4.21
C PRO A 411 -11.62 -10.53 -2.72
N LEU A 412 -11.54 -9.27 -2.29
CA LEU A 412 -11.81 -8.84 -0.93
C LEU A 412 -13.16 -8.14 -0.89
N TYR A 413 -14.14 -8.72 -0.19
CA TYR A 413 -15.43 -8.05 0.04
C TYR A 413 -15.24 -6.97 1.13
N GLN A 414 -15.64 -5.73 0.85
CA GLN A 414 -15.26 -4.56 1.65
C GLN A 414 -16.50 -3.74 2.06
N ARG A 415 -16.26 -2.64 2.78
CA ARG A 415 -17.30 -1.72 3.26
C ARG A 415 -18.32 -1.27 2.18
N PRO A 416 -17.94 -0.87 0.95
CA PRO A 416 -18.91 -0.42 -0.06
C PRO A 416 -19.98 -1.45 -0.37
N GLN A 417 -19.59 -2.71 -0.56
CA GLN A 417 -20.52 -3.78 -0.88
C GLN A 417 -21.39 -4.12 0.32
N HIS A 418 -20.80 -4.13 1.53
CA HIS A 418 -21.53 -4.37 2.76
C HIS A 418 -22.61 -3.33 3.08
N ILE A 419 -22.26 -2.04 3.02
CA ILE A 419 -23.22 -0.96 3.25
C ILE A 419 -24.32 -0.99 2.18
N SER A 420 -23.95 -1.23 0.92
CA SER A 420 -24.92 -1.35 -0.17
C SER A 420 -25.90 -2.49 0.06
N ALA A 421 -25.43 -3.68 0.44
CA ALA A 421 -26.30 -4.80 0.75
C ALA A 421 -27.18 -4.53 1.99
N ALA A 422 -26.66 -3.84 3.00
CA ALA A 422 -27.39 -3.49 4.21
C ALA A 422 -28.47 -2.43 3.97
N MET A 423 -28.18 -1.39 3.20
CA MET A 423 -29.16 -0.40 2.77
C MET A 423 -30.31 -1.06 2.00
N ALA A 424 -30.00 -1.99 1.09
CA ALA A 424 -31.02 -2.72 0.36
C ALA A 424 -31.97 -3.53 1.27
N ARG A 425 -31.42 -4.21 2.29
CA ARG A 425 -32.21 -4.93 3.30
C ARG A 425 -33.06 -4.03 4.19
N LEU A 426 -32.67 -2.77 4.37
CA LEU A 426 -33.50 -1.78 5.04
C LEU A 426 -34.65 -1.26 4.17
N GLY A 427 -34.74 -1.68 2.91
CA GLY A 427 -35.80 -1.32 1.96
C GLY A 427 -35.47 -0.14 1.04
N TYR A 428 -34.19 0.20 0.88
CA TYR A 428 -33.73 1.21 -0.09
C TYR A 428 -33.44 0.56 -1.44
N LEU A 429 -33.69 1.30 -2.53
CA LEU A 429 -33.17 0.92 -3.85
C LEU A 429 -31.70 1.31 -3.91
N VAL A 430 -30.82 0.34 -4.13
CA VAL A 430 -29.38 0.56 -4.16
C VAL A 430 -28.86 0.44 -5.58
N ILE A 431 -28.15 1.47 -6.03
CA ILE A 431 -27.46 1.50 -7.32
C ILE A 431 -25.96 1.58 -7.04
N TYR A 432 -25.24 0.53 -7.39
CA TYR A 432 -23.80 0.39 -7.15
C TYR A 432 -23.03 0.59 -8.45
N ARG A 433 -22.18 1.62 -8.52
CA ARG A 433 -21.41 1.88 -9.74
C ARG A 433 -20.15 1.03 -9.80
N THR A 434 -19.94 0.39 -10.94
CA THR A 434 -18.77 -0.45 -11.22
C THR A 434 -17.97 0.10 -12.40
N GLY A 435 -16.66 -0.07 -12.35
CA GLY A 435 -15.76 0.20 -13.46
C GLY A 435 -15.50 -1.03 -14.33
N ASN A 436 -15.99 -2.22 -13.93
CA ASN A 436 -15.78 -3.51 -14.60
C ASN A 436 -14.30 -3.95 -14.71
N TRP A 437 -13.43 -3.52 -13.79
CA TRP A 437 -12.02 -3.88 -13.75
C TRP A 437 -11.74 -5.29 -13.21
N SER A 438 -12.63 -5.80 -12.36
CA SER A 438 -12.39 -6.94 -11.46
C SER A 438 -13.30 -8.14 -11.72
N GLY A 439 -14.09 -8.10 -12.80
CA GLY A 439 -14.93 -9.23 -13.21
C GLY A 439 -16.43 -9.08 -13.00
N ASP A 440 -16.93 -7.88 -12.68
CA ASP A 440 -18.38 -7.60 -12.65
C ASP A 440 -19.04 -7.90 -14.00
N ASN A 441 -18.40 -7.51 -15.10
CA ASN A 441 -18.89 -7.73 -16.47
C ASN A 441 -20.36 -7.29 -16.66
N VAL A 442 -20.75 -6.18 -16.04
CA VAL A 442 -22.09 -5.60 -16.19
C VAL A 442 -22.11 -4.69 -17.41
N ASN A 443 -23.15 -4.80 -18.23
CA ASN A 443 -23.39 -3.93 -19.37
C ASN A 443 -24.86 -3.48 -19.36
N GLY A 444 -25.16 -2.48 -18.52
CA GLY A 444 -26.51 -2.09 -18.15
C GLY A 444 -26.68 -2.08 -16.63
N PHE A 445 -27.81 -2.59 -16.15
CA PHE A 445 -28.15 -2.71 -14.74
C PHE A 445 -28.39 -4.18 -14.40
N ARG A 446 -27.64 -4.70 -13.43
CA ARG A 446 -27.74 -6.08 -12.97
C ARG A 446 -28.12 -6.13 -11.51
N GLU A 447 -29.20 -6.80 -11.19
CA GLU A 447 -29.53 -7.13 -9.80
C GLU A 447 -28.60 -8.25 -9.31
N VAL A 448 -27.80 -7.94 -8.29
CA VAL A 448 -26.83 -8.90 -7.68
C VAL A 448 -27.28 -9.40 -6.31
N ALA A 449 -28.19 -8.67 -5.68
CA ALA A 449 -28.96 -9.04 -4.50
C ALA A 449 -30.29 -8.27 -4.57
N GLU A 450 -31.30 -8.70 -3.82
CA GLU A 450 -32.59 -8.00 -3.75
C GLU A 450 -32.36 -6.50 -3.51
N ASN A 451 -32.88 -5.67 -4.42
CA ASN A 451 -32.76 -4.21 -4.42
C ASN A 451 -31.34 -3.64 -4.64
N VAL A 452 -30.32 -4.47 -4.91
CA VAL A 452 -28.95 -4.03 -5.23
C VAL A 452 -28.68 -4.21 -6.71
N TRP A 453 -28.54 -3.09 -7.41
CA TRP A 453 -28.31 -3.02 -8.84
C TRP A 453 -26.91 -2.51 -9.14
N VAL A 454 -26.04 -3.39 -9.64
CA VAL A 454 -24.71 -3.00 -10.12
C VAL A 454 -24.81 -2.47 -11.54
N THR A 455 -24.09 -1.40 -11.86
CA THR A 455 -24.16 -0.77 -13.19
C THR A 455 -22.88 -0.05 -13.61
N ASN A 456 -22.60 -0.07 -14.90
CA ASN A 456 -21.55 0.72 -15.55
C ASN A 456 -22.11 1.90 -16.39
N CYS A 457 -23.43 2.15 -16.32
CA CYS A 457 -24.12 3.17 -17.07
C CYS A 457 -23.85 4.58 -16.50
N VAL A 458 -23.69 5.57 -17.38
CA VAL A 458 -23.51 6.98 -17.00
C VAL A 458 -24.86 7.67 -16.75
N GLU A 459 -25.93 7.10 -17.28
CA GLU A 459 -27.31 7.58 -17.14
C GLU A 459 -27.79 7.59 -15.68
N VAL A 460 -27.10 6.89 -14.78
CA VAL A 460 -27.27 7.03 -13.32
C VAL A 460 -27.14 8.49 -12.86
N ASP A 461 -26.39 9.32 -13.58
CA ASP A 461 -26.21 10.74 -13.30
C ASP A 461 -27.53 11.54 -13.49
N GLU A 462 -28.51 11.00 -14.23
CA GLU A 462 -29.84 11.61 -14.42
C GLU A 462 -30.77 11.41 -13.21
N ILE A 463 -30.42 10.48 -12.30
CA ILE A 463 -31.25 10.15 -11.13
C ILE A 463 -31.15 11.27 -10.09
N ARG A 464 -32.31 11.89 -9.81
CA ARG A 464 -32.50 12.95 -8.79
C ARG A 464 -33.18 12.43 -7.53
N ASN A 465 -33.10 13.21 -6.45
CA ASN A 465 -33.65 12.92 -5.13
C ASN A 465 -33.14 11.57 -4.61
N ALA A 466 -31.82 11.43 -4.62
CA ALA A 466 -31.09 10.26 -4.16
C ALA A 466 -30.03 10.68 -3.13
N VAL A 467 -29.60 9.74 -2.29
CA VAL A 467 -28.37 9.89 -1.50
C VAL A 467 -27.22 9.31 -2.31
N ARG A 468 -26.16 10.10 -2.53
CA ARG A 468 -24.95 9.69 -3.25
C ARG A 468 -23.79 9.56 -2.28
N SER A 469 -23.29 8.34 -2.08
CA SER A 469 -22.15 8.04 -1.20
C SER A 469 -20.83 8.04 -1.98
N ILE A 470 -19.88 8.83 -1.49
CA ILE A 470 -18.54 9.05 -2.08
C ILE A 470 -17.49 8.68 -1.04
N TYR A 471 -16.62 7.73 -1.39
CA TYR A 471 -15.60 7.22 -0.48
C TYR A 471 -14.35 8.10 -0.49
N SER A 472 -13.71 8.29 0.67
CA SER A 472 -12.46 9.04 0.81
C SER A 472 -11.27 8.43 0.06
N THR A 473 -11.39 7.18 -0.42
CA THR A 473 -10.38 6.45 -1.19
C THR A 473 -10.72 6.30 -2.68
N ALA A 474 -11.81 6.92 -3.14
CA ALA A 474 -12.26 6.84 -4.54
C ALA A 474 -11.44 7.76 -5.47
N TYR A 475 -10.31 7.25 -5.96
CA TYR A 475 -9.36 8.00 -6.82
C TYR A 475 -9.93 8.45 -8.18
N ALA A 476 -11.04 7.87 -8.62
CA ALA A 476 -11.66 8.17 -9.90
C ALA A 476 -12.59 9.39 -9.87
N LEU A 477 -12.87 9.97 -8.70
CA LEU A 477 -13.84 11.04 -8.53
C LEU A 477 -13.16 12.39 -8.32
N THR A 478 -13.64 13.43 -9.01
CA THR A 478 -13.15 14.82 -8.89
C THR A 478 -14.19 15.72 -8.24
N VAL A 479 -13.75 16.86 -7.70
CA VAL A 479 -14.65 17.88 -7.14
C VAL A 479 -15.66 18.38 -8.18
N ASP A 480 -15.22 18.59 -9.42
CA ASP A 480 -16.08 19.00 -10.53
C ASP A 480 -17.14 17.95 -10.86
N TYR A 481 -16.83 16.67 -10.67
CA TYR A 481 -17.79 15.60 -10.88
C TYR A 481 -18.85 15.59 -9.77
N VAL A 482 -18.40 15.57 -8.51
CA VAL A 482 -19.26 15.48 -7.33
C VAL A 482 -20.20 16.70 -7.22
N SER A 483 -19.69 17.90 -7.49
CA SER A 483 -20.45 19.15 -7.34
C SER A 483 -21.66 19.26 -8.27
N LYS A 484 -21.71 18.52 -9.39
CA LYS A 484 -22.86 18.50 -10.32
C LYS A 484 -24.16 18.03 -9.66
N PHE A 485 -24.05 17.22 -8.61
CA PHE A 485 -25.19 16.59 -7.98
C PHE A 485 -25.72 17.36 -6.77
N LYS A 486 -25.04 18.43 -6.34
CA LYS A 486 -25.34 19.16 -5.10
C LYS A 486 -26.77 19.70 -5.04
N ASP A 487 -27.33 20.15 -6.16
CA ASP A 487 -28.68 20.71 -6.22
C ASP A 487 -29.76 19.65 -6.51
N SER A 488 -29.38 18.39 -6.72
CA SER A 488 -30.31 17.33 -7.14
C SER A 488 -30.26 16.05 -6.31
N SER A 489 -29.33 15.94 -5.37
CA SER A 489 -29.10 14.77 -4.52
C SER A 489 -28.47 15.20 -3.20
N VAL A 490 -28.68 14.40 -2.15
CA VAL A 490 -27.92 14.54 -0.89
C VAL A 490 -26.56 13.89 -1.07
N LEU A 491 -25.49 14.65 -0.84
CA LEU A 491 -24.12 14.21 -0.97
C LEU A 491 -23.57 13.73 0.37
N VAL A 492 -23.06 12.50 0.39
CA VAL A 492 -22.45 11.88 1.56
C VAL A 492 -20.99 11.58 1.26
N TYR A 493 -20.09 12.11 2.07
CA TYR A 493 -18.68 11.76 2.04
C TYR A 493 -18.37 10.75 3.14
N GLU A 494 -18.05 9.51 2.77
CA GLU A 494 -17.60 8.48 3.72
C GLU A 494 -16.09 8.61 3.98
N TYR A 495 -15.75 9.11 5.16
CA TYR A 495 -14.38 9.29 5.63
C TYR A 495 -13.91 8.05 6.39
N ILE A 496 -13.14 7.20 5.71
CA ILE A 496 -12.94 5.80 6.12
C ILE A 496 -11.57 5.52 6.72
N ASP A 497 -10.53 6.10 6.15
CA ASP A 497 -9.16 6.02 6.66
C ASP A 497 -8.51 7.39 6.45
N HIS A 498 -7.47 7.68 7.22
CA HIS A 498 -6.64 8.84 6.93
C HIS A 498 -6.04 8.71 5.52
N ILE A 499 -5.99 9.81 4.77
CA ILE A 499 -5.40 9.80 3.42
C ILE A 499 -3.88 9.74 3.60
N ASP A 500 -3.36 8.52 3.66
CA ASP A 500 -1.95 8.21 3.85
C ASP A 500 -1.35 7.60 2.57
N PRO A 501 -0.14 7.99 2.14
CA PRO A 501 0.55 7.37 1.01
C PRO A 501 0.72 5.84 1.13
N GLU A 502 0.92 5.31 2.34
CA GLU A 502 1.02 3.85 2.60
C GLU A 502 -0.29 3.11 2.30
N ILE A 503 -1.43 3.82 2.30
CA ILE A 503 -2.78 3.26 2.04
C ILE A 503 -3.27 3.62 0.62
N SER A 504 -2.96 4.83 0.14
CA SER A 504 -3.59 5.45 -1.03
C SER A 504 -2.71 5.50 -2.30
N GLY A 505 -1.44 5.09 -2.22
CA GLY A 505 -0.57 4.93 -3.38
C GLY A 505 0.05 6.24 -3.93
N ASP A 506 0.02 6.41 -5.26
CA ASP A 506 0.72 7.47 -6.01
C ASP A 506 0.42 8.90 -5.54
N LYS A 507 1.44 9.78 -5.50
CA LYS A 507 1.37 11.18 -5.06
C LYS A 507 0.27 11.98 -5.78
N LYS A 508 0.02 11.69 -7.07
CA LYS A 508 -1.06 12.34 -7.83
C LYS A 508 -2.46 11.93 -7.36
N ASN A 509 -2.65 10.66 -7.03
CA ASN A 509 -3.92 10.15 -6.51
C ASN A 509 -4.19 10.70 -5.12
N VAL A 510 -3.17 10.75 -4.25
CA VAL A 510 -3.26 11.37 -2.93
C VAL A 510 -3.74 12.82 -3.03
N GLN A 511 -3.19 13.61 -3.97
CA GLN A 511 -3.64 15.00 -4.16
C GLN A 511 -5.11 15.11 -4.59
N LEU A 512 -5.59 14.22 -5.47
CA LEU A 512 -7.00 14.19 -5.88
C LEU A 512 -7.92 13.88 -4.69
N LEU A 513 -7.55 12.87 -3.87
CA LEU A 513 -8.30 12.51 -2.67
C LEU A 513 -8.33 13.67 -1.66
N LEU A 514 -7.20 14.35 -1.45
CA LEU A 514 -7.11 15.52 -0.59
C LEU A 514 -7.99 16.68 -1.07
N ASN A 515 -8.11 16.87 -2.39
CA ASN A 515 -8.99 17.91 -2.95
C ASN A 515 -10.47 17.60 -2.67
N VAL A 516 -10.90 16.34 -2.82
CA VAL A 516 -12.28 15.92 -2.50
C VAL A 516 -12.53 15.99 -1.00
N LYS A 517 -11.58 15.56 -0.16
CA LYS A 517 -11.64 15.73 1.29
C LYS A 517 -11.84 17.20 1.65
N LYS A 518 -10.99 18.09 1.10
CA LYS A 518 -11.10 19.53 1.32
C LYS A 518 -12.47 20.07 0.92
N PHE A 519 -12.97 19.71 -0.26
CA PHE A 519 -14.31 20.10 -0.70
C PHE A 519 -15.41 19.66 0.29
N ALA A 520 -15.34 18.41 0.78
CA ALA A 520 -16.29 17.92 1.76
C ALA A 520 -16.21 18.69 3.09
N PHE A 521 -15.00 18.88 3.62
CA PHE A 521 -14.74 19.57 4.89
C PHE A 521 -15.00 21.08 4.84
N ASP A 522 -14.95 21.70 3.65
CA ASP A 522 -15.36 23.09 3.41
C ASP A 522 -16.90 23.23 3.26
N GLY A 523 -17.65 22.16 3.52
CA GLY A 523 -19.12 22.14 3.50
C GLY A 523 -19.73 21.86 2.13
N GLY A 524 -18.95 21.34 1.20
CA GLY A 524 -19.38 20.98 -0.16
C GLY A 524 -20.35 19.78 -0.24
N VAL A 525 -20.43 18.96 0.81
CA VAL A 525 -21.31 17.78 0.93
C VAL A 525 -22.28 17.94 2.09
N ASP A 526 -23.49 17.38 2.02
CA ASP A 526 -24.50 17.53 3.08
C ASP A 526 -24.08 16.83 4.38
N TYR A 527 -23.54 15.63 4.25
CA TYR A 527 -23.10 14.79 5.37
C TYR A 527 -21.68 14.23 5.19
N ILE A 528 -20.96 14.13 6.30
CA ILE A 528 -19.76 13.28 6.43
C ILE A 528 -20.12 12.07 7.29
N VAL A 529 -19.81 10.87 6.82
CA VAL A 529 -19.93 9.63 7.59
C VAL A 529 -18.51 9.15 7.93
N ALA A 530 -18.14 9.23 9.21
CA ALA A 530 -16.83 8.78 9.69
C ALA A 530 -16.88 7.30 10.12
N SER A 531 -15.84 6.54 9.76
CA SER A 531 -15.69 5.13 10.12
C SER A 531 -15.01 4.88 11.48
N ALA A 532 -14.44 5.91 12.12
CA ALA A 532 -13.70 5.80 13.36
C ALA A 532 -13.87 7.07 14.20
N ASN A 533 -13.68 6.98 15.52
CA ASN A 533 -13.91 8.09 16.43
C ASN A 533 -12.99 9.28 16.14
N GLN A 534 -11.71 9.03 15.85
CA GLN A 534 -10.77 10.11 15.52
C GLN A 534 -11.18 10.86 14.24
N LEU A 535 -11.64 10.14 13.21
CA LEU A 535 -12.13 10.74 11.97
C LEU A 535 -13.44 11.52 12.19
N TYR A 536 -14.28 11.03 13.11
CA TYR A 536 -15.50 11.71 13.52
C TYR A 536 -15.19 13.02 14.25
N ASP A 537 -14.26 12.99 15.21
CA ASP A 537 -13.85 14.18 15.96
C ASP A 537 -13.30 15.26 15.01
N GLU A 538 -12.43 14.88 14.06
CA GLU A 538 -11.89 15.77 13.03
C GLU A 538 -13.00 16.39 12.15
N ALA A 539 -13.93 15.57 11.66
CA ALA A 539 -15.04 16.05 10.83
C ALA A 539 -16.02 16.94 11.62
N VAL A 540 -16.26 16.65 12.89
CA VAL A 540 -17.10 17.46 13.78
C VAL A 540 -16.47 18.82 14.04
N GLU A 541 -15.15 18.89 14.20
CA GLU A 541 -14.43 20.15 14.34
C GLU A 541 -14.62 21.04 13.10
N ALA A 542 -14.63 20.45 11.91
CA ALA A 542 -14.79 21.18 10.64
C ALA A 542 -16.24 21.61 10.33
N LEU A 543 -17.23 20.71 10.49
CA LEU A 543 -18.61 20.93 10.01
C LEU A 543 -19.68 21.01 11.12
N GLY A 544 -19.32 20.66 12.35
CA GLY A 544 -20.24 20.54 13.47
C GLY A 544 -21.04 19.23 13.48
N LYS A 545 -21.49 18.84 14.69
CA LYS A 545 -22.12 17.53 14.96
C LYS A 545 -23.37 17.19 14.14
N LYS A 546 -24.07 18.20 13.59
CA LYS A 546 -25.32 17.97 12.84
C LYS A 546 -25.08 17.32 11.48
N ARG A 547 -23.93 17.60 10.86
CA ARG A 547 -23.57 17.14 9.50
C ARG A 547 -22.63 15.93 9.52
N VAL A 548 -22.35 15.37 10.69
CA VAL A 548 -21.37 14.29 10.84
C VAL A 548 -22.02 13.11 11.55
N LEU A 549 -21.93 11.94 10.93
CA LEU A 549 -22.43 10.68 11.45
C LEU A 549 -21.25 9.75 11.73
N LEU A 550 -21.28 9.05 12.87
CA LEU A 550 -20.31 8.00 13.18
C LEU A 550 -20.93 6.65 12.79
N ALA A 551 -20.40 6.03 11.74
CA ALA A 551 -20.79 4.68 11.32
C ALA A 551 -19.52 3.84 11.10
N GLN A 552 -19.05 3.23 12.19
CA GLN A 552 -17.90 2.33 12.16
C GLN A 552 -18.09 1.18 11.19
N ASN A 553 -17.00 0.45 10.90
CA ASN A 553 -17.15 -0.82 10.19
C ASN A 553 -17.98 -1.82 11.03
N GLY A 554 -18.43 -2.88 10.38
CA GLY A 554 -19.27 -3.90 10.99
C GLY A 554 -19.02 -5.28 10.41
N VAL A 555 -19.94 -6.18 10.68
CA VAL A 555 -19.91 -7.57 10.21
C VAL A 555 -21.25 -7.97 9.61
N ASP A 556 -21.24 -8.92 8.67
CA ASP A 556 -22.47 -9.61 8.26
C ASP A 556 -22.61 -10.88 9.11
N THR A 557 -23.35 -10.76 10.21
CA THR A 557 -23.53 -11.87 11.17
C THR A 557 -24.14 -13.10 10.51
N ARG A 558 -25.02 -12.92 9.51
CA ARG A 558 -25.64 -14.02 8.74
C ARG A 558 -24.59 -14.83 7.99
N HIS A 559 -23.62 -14.15 7.39
CA HIS A 559 -22.52 -14.81 6.67
C HIS A 559 -21.64 -15.61 7.62
N TYR A 560 -21.12 -14.98 8.66
CA TYR A 560 -20.15 -15.63 9.57
C TYR A 560 -20.77 -16.74 10.42
N ARG A 561 -22.07 -16.68 10.71
CA ARG A 561 -22.81 -17.72 11.45
C ARG A 561 -23.47 -18.77 10.56
N ASN A 562 -23.33 -18.69 9.23
CA ASN A 562 -23.91 -19.68 8.34
C ASN A 562 -23.33 -21.08 8.64
N SER A 563 -24.21 -22.05 8.88
CA SER A 563 -23.85 -23.44 9.17
C SER A 563 -23.22 -24.17 7.97
N GLU A 564 -23.45 -23.71 6.74
CA GLU A 564 -22.84 -24.28 5.52
C GLU A 564 -21.31 -24.25 5.57
N HIS A 565 -20.72 -23.29 6.29
CA HIS A 565 -19.27 -23.21 6.50
C HIS A 565 -18.71 -24.45 7.20
N ASN A 566 -19.53 -25.22 7.92
CA ASN A 566 -19.10 -26.48 8.55
C ASN A 566 -18.91 -27.62 7.53
N GLN A 567 -19.39 -27.46 6.29
CA GLN A 567 -19.29 -28.45 5.21
C GLN A 567 -18.19 -28.12 4.21
N VAL A 568 -17.54 -26.96 4.36
CA VAL A 568 -16.42 -26.55 3.50
C VAL A 568 -15.24 -27.46 3.77
N ALA A 569 -14.77 -28.16 2.73
CA ALA A 569 -13.53 -28.93 2.81
C ALA A 569 -12.34 -27.99 2.93
N LEU A 570 -11.56 -28.15 3.99
CA LEU A 570 -10.37 -27.34 4.24
C LEU A 570 -9.12 -27.99 3.62
N PRO A 571 -8.08 -27.20 3.29
CA PRO A 571 -6.83 -27.75 2.78
C PRO A 571 -6.18 -28.67 3.82
N VAL A 572 -5.65 -29.81 3.36
CA VAL A 572 -4.96 -30.80 4.21
C VAL A 572 -3.84 -30.14 5.02
N GLU A 573 -3.09 -29.23 4.39
CA GLU A 573 -2.01 -28.47 5.05
C GLU A 573 -2.48 -27.69 6.29
N LEU A 574 -3.66 -27.06 6.24
CA LEU A 574 -4.22 -26.35 7.39
C LEU A 574 -4.64 -27.33 8.48
N GLU A 575 -5.28 -28.44 8.12
CA GLU A 575 -5.72 -29.44 9.10
C GLU A 575 -4.53 -30.09 9.81
N GLU A 576 -3.51 -30.51 9.05
CA GLU A 576 -2.27 -31.05 9.59
C GLU A 576 -1.56 -30.03 10.48
N PHE A 577 -1.49 -28.76 10.06
CA PHE A 577 -0.89 -27.71 10.88
C PHE A 577 -1.62 -27.53 12.21
N CYS A 578 -2.96 -27.40 12.18
CA CYS A 578 -3.77 -27.23 13.39
C CYS A 578 -3.62 -28.42 14.35
N ASN A 579 -3.50 -29.64 13.84
CA ASN A 579 -3.33 -30.84 14.67
C ASN A 579 -1.97 -30.94 15.37
N ARG A 580 -0.96 -30.15 14.95
CA ARG A 580 0.37 -30.15 15.57
C ARG A 580 0.49 -29.28 16.83
N TYR A 581 -0.45 -28.36 17.03
CA TYR A 581 -0.39 -27.38 18.10
C TYR A 581 -1.64 -27.47 18.96
N GLU A 582 -1.48 -27.32 20.28
CA GLU A 582 -2.62 -27.33 21.21
C GLU A 582 -3.50 -26.10 21.03
N HIS A 583 -2.88 -24.97 20.66
CA HIS A 583 -3.55 -23.69 20.44
C HIS A 583 -3.14 -23.08 19.09
N VAL A 584 -4.14 -22.64 18.33
CA VAL A 584 -3.98 -22.03 17.02
C VAL A 584 -4.47 -20.58 17.05
N ILE A 585 -3.57 -19.65 16.74
CA ILE A 585 -3.84 -18.21 16.71
C ILE A 585 -3.91 -17.78 15.26
N GLY A 586 -4.99 -17.11 14.88
CA GLY A 586 -5.24 -16.77 13.48
C GLY A 586 -5.36 -15.30 13.19
N TYR A 587 -4.77 -14.87 12.07
CA TYR A 587 -5.03 -13.60 11.42
C TYR A 587 -5.61 -13.87 10.04
N PHE A 588 -6.69 -13.17 9.70
CA PHE A 588 -7.08 -13.01 8.30
C PHE A 588 -7.19 -11.54 7.92
N GLY A 589 -6.67 -11.17 6.75
CA GLY A 589 -6.55 -9.81 6.26
C GLY A 589 -5.32 -9.66 5.37
N ALA A 590 -5.17 -8.52 4.69
CA ALA A 590 -3.98 -8.27 3.88
C ALA A 590 -2.70 -8.35 4.74
N LEU A 591 -1.68 -9.05 4.22
CA LEU A 591 -0.33 -9.01 4.80
C LEU A 591 0.36 -7.77 4.24
N ALA A 592 0.29 -6.68 4.98
CA ALA A 592 0.63 -5.36 4.50
C ALA A 592 1.64 -4.65 5.43
N PRO A 593 2.28 -3.55 4.99
CA PRO A 593 3.33 -2.85 5.74
C PRO A 593 2.94 -2.30 7.13
N TRP A 594 1.64 -2.26 7.44
CA TRP A 594 1.14 -1.84 8.75
C TRP A 594 1.05 -2.99 9.78
N LEU A 595 1.32 -4.24 9.40
CA LEU A 595 1.53 -5.30 10.39
C LEU A 595 2.87 -5.11 11.11
N TRP A 596 2.91 -5.42 12.40
CA TRP A 596 4.11 -5.32 13.22
C TRP A 596 4.95 -6.60 13.14
N TYR A 597 5.62 -6.78 12.01
CA TYR A 597 6.40 -7.98 11.71
C TYR A 597 7.43 -8.32 12.78
N ASP A 598 8.18 -7.33 13.29
CA ASP A 598 9.19 -7.57 14.34
C ASP A 598 8.58 -8.22 15.58
N VAL A 599 7.41 -7.74 16.02
CA VAL A 599 6.71 -8.30 17.17
C VAL A 599 6.09 -9.66 16.88
N ILE A 600 5.58 -9.87 15.66
CA ILE A 600 5.11 -11.19 15.23
C ILE A 600 6.26 -12.21 15.28
N ASP A 601 7.43 -11.82 14.78
CA ASP A 601 8.60 -12.68 14.69
C ASP A 601 9.15 -13.02 16.08
N GLU A 602 9.31 -12.04 16.96
CA GLU A 602 9.74 -12.27 18.34
C GLU A 602 8.73 -13.12 19.11
N LEU A 603 7.43 -12.84 18.96
CA LEU A 603 6.37 -13.57 19.65
C LEU A 603 6.28 -15.04 19.21
N THR A 604 6.35 -15.29 17.90
CA THR A 604 6.32 -16.64 17.33
C THR A 604 7.56 -17.45 17.71
N GLN A 605 8.73 -16.82 17.82
CA GLN A 605 9.96 -17.46 18.31
C GLN A 605 9.89 -17.78 19.81
N LYS A 606 9.28 -16.91 20.60
CA LYS A 606 9.07 -17.12 22.04
C LYS A 606 8.01 -18.20 22.31
N ARG A 607 6.95 -18.26 21.52
CA ARG A 607 5.80 -19.17 21.67
C ARG A 607 5.79 -20.30 20.66
N LYS A 608 6.83 -21.15 20.69
CA LYS A 608 6.93 -22.35 19.84
C LYS A 608 5.89 -23.42 20.16
N ASP A 609 5.22 -23.31 21.30
CA ASP A 609 4.09 -24.11 21.74
C ASP A 609 2.79 -23.79 21.00
N ILE A 610 2.70 -22.60 20.38
CA ILE A 610 1.52 -22.09 19.70
C ILE A 610 1.71 -22.10 18.18
N GLY A 611 0.69 -22.53 17.43
CA GLY A 611 0.64 -22.40 15.98
C GLY A 611 0.00 -21.08 15.54
N PHE A 612 0.65 -20.35 14.63
CA PHE A 612 0.17 -19.09 14.08
C PHE A 612 -0.23 -19.25 12.61
N VAL A 613 -1.45 -18.88 12.26
CA VAL A 613 -1.99 -18.97 10.88
C VAL A 613 -2.29 -17.58 10.34
N PHE A 614 -1.76 -17.27 9.16
CA PHE A 614 -1.98 -16.02 8.44
C PHE A 614 -2.68 -16.31 7.11
N ILE A 615 -3.79 -15.61 6.87
CA ILE A 615 -4.62 -15.77 5.67
C ILE A 615 -4.87 -14.41 5.03
N GLY A 616 -4.60 -14.28 3.74
CA GLY A 616 -4.92 -13.08 2.99
C GLY A 616 -3.93 -12.79 1.86
N PRO A 617 -4.23 -11.78 1.03
CA PRO A 617 -3.35 -11.39 -0.04
C PRO A 617 -2.04 -10.78 0.49
N ASP A 618 -0.96 -11.05 -0.23
CA ASP A 618 0.34 -10.42 0.03
C ASP A 618 0.38 -9.02 -0.58
N TYR A 619 0.47 -8.00 0.27
CA TYR A 619 0.56 -6.61 -0.14
C TYR A 619 1.99 -6.13 0.08
N TYR A 620 2.62 -5.66 -1.00
CA TYR A 620 3.97 -5.08 -0.97
C TYR A 620 5.04 -6.02 -0.37
N GLY A 621 4.88 -7.33 -0.54
CA GLY A 621 5.83 -8.34 -0.05
C GLY A 621 5.80 -8.56 1.46
N GLY A 622 4.68 -8.23 2.12
CA GLY A 622 4.45 -8.49 3.53
C GLY A 622 4.56 -9.96 3.92
N SER A 623 4.23 -10.90 3.03
CA SER A 623 4.40 -12.34 3.30
C SER A 623 5.87 -12.74 3.48
N ALA A 624 6.79 -12.09 2.76
CA ALA A 624 8.23 -12.35 2.86
C ALA A 624 8.84 -11.88 4.18
N LYS A 625 8.13 -10.99 4.91
CA LYS A 625 8.54 -10.47 6.22
C LYS A 625 8.10 -11.35 7.38
N LEU A 626 7.25 -12.36 7.17
CA LEU A 626 6.92 -13.31 8.22
C LEU A 626 8.12 -14.20 8.53
N ALA A 627 8.41 -14.41 9.82
CA ALA A 627 9.44 -15.35 10.25
C ALA A 627 9.25 -16.74 9.64
N LYS A 628 10.39 -17.40 9.38
CA LYS A 628 10.42 -18.81 8.97
C LYS A 628 10.44 -19.68 10.23
N GLY A 629 9.27 -20.16 10.62
CA GLY A 629 9.10 -21.05 11.76
C GLY A 629 8.16 -22.22 11.45
N ASN A 630 8.39 -23.38 12.06
CA ASN A 630 7.49 -24.54 11.91
C ASN A 630 6.10 -24.28 12.51
N ASN A 631 5.99 -23.26 13.37
CA ASN A 631 4.78 -22.81 14.04
C ASN A 631 4.13 -21.59 13.37
N ILE A 632 4.48 -21.30 12.11
CA ILE A 632 3.83 -20.29 11.29
C ILE A 632 3.34 -20.95 9.99
N LEU A 633 2.09 -20.67 9.61
CA LEU A 633 1.49 -21.07 8.35
C LEU A 633 0.90 -19.87 7.63
N TYR A 634 1.28 -19.67 6.38
CA TYR A 634 0.69 -18.66 5.50
C TYR A 634 -0.04 -19.35 4.35
N LEU A 635 -1.34 -19.09 4.20
CA LEU A 635 -2.21 -19.76 3.22
C LEU A 635 -2.49 -18.94 1.95
N GLY A 636 -2.04 -17.69 1.89
CA GLY A 636 -2.45 -16.76 0.83
C GLY A 636 -3.93 -16.36 0.92
N SER A 637 -4.46 -15.84 -0.18
CA SER A 637 -5.84 -15.35 -0.26
C SER A 637 -6.86 -16.48 -0.19
N VAL A 638 -7.90 -16.29 0.63
CA VAL A 638 -9.08 -17.16 0.71
C VAL A 638 -10.32 -16.34 0.34
N ASP A 639 -11.22 -16.92 -0.46
CA ASP A 639 -12.48 -16.28 -0.86
C ASP A 639 -13.34 -15.96 0.37
N TYR A 640 -13.80 -14.72 0.47
CA TYR A 640 -14.67 -14.23 1.54
C TYR A 640 -15.85 -15.18 1.84
N LYS A 641 -16.44 -15.80 0.80
CA LYS A 641 -17.58 -16.72 0.92
C LYS A 641 -17.29 -17.96 1.74
N ILE A 642 -16.04 -18.39 1.86
CA ILE A 642 -15.64 -19.58 2.63
C ILE A 642 -14.67 -19.25 3.78
N LEU A 643 -14.22 -17.99 3.89
CA LEU A 643 -13.32 -17.53 4.93
C LEU A 643 -13.78 -17.89 6.37
N PRO A 644 -15.08 -17.84 6.73
CA PRO A 644 -15.51 -18.24 8.06
C PRO A 644 -15.17 -19.70 8.41
N ALA A 645 -15.14 -20.62 7.43
CA ALA A 645 -14.75 -22.01 7.67
C ALA A 645 -13.28 -22.13 8.15
N TYR A 646 -12.42 -21.26 7.63
CA TYR A 646 -11.02 -21.16 8.06
C TYR A 646 -10.92 -20.52 9.44
N GLY A 647 -11.62 -19.39 9.64
CA GLY A 647 -11.63 -18.67 10.92
C GLY A 647 -12.13 -19.52 12.10
N LYS A 648 -13.04 -20.46 11.86
CA LYS A 648 -13.53 -21.42 12.88
C LYS A 648 -12.43 -22.31 13.47
N LYS A 649 -11.30 -22.52 12.76
CA LYS A 649 -10.15 -23.30 13.22
C LYS A 649 -9.27 -22.55 14.21
N PHE A 650 -9.44 -21.24 14.37
CA PHE A 650 -8.67 -20.45 15.32
C PHE A 650 -9.23 -20.63 16.73
N ASP A 651 -8.35 -20.71 17.72
CA ASP A 651 -8.71 -20.61 19.13
C ASP A 651 -8.83 -19.15 19.57
N VAL A 652 -7.91 -18.32 19.08
CA VAL A 652 -7.86 -16.87 19.32
C VAL A 652 -7.53 -16.18 18.01
N CYS A 653 -8.14 -15.02 17.78
CA CYS A 653 -7.87 -14.18 16.63
C CYS A 653 -6.89 -13.06 16.99
N PHE A 654 -6.02 -12.69 16.08
CA PHE A 654 -4.92 -11.75 16.33
C PHE A 654 -4.94 -10.59 15.35
N ILE A 655 -4.72 -9.36 15.82
CA ILE A 655 -4.58 -8.16 14.97
C ILE A 655 -3.32 -7.37 15.38
N PRO A 656 -2.16 -7.67 14.78
CA PRO A 656 -0.88 -7.06 15.17
C PRO A 656 -0.53 -5.81 14.35
N PHE A 657 -1.27 -4.72 14.50
CA PHE A 657 -0.92 -3.48 13.77
C PHE A 657 0.25 -2.76 14.47
N LYS A 658 1.21 -2.27 13.68
CA LYS A 658 2.36 -1.49 14.18
C LYS A 658 1.88 -0.16 14.81
N PRO A 659 2.58 0.39 15.81
CA PRO A 659 2.26 1.71 16.34
C PRO A 659 2.31 2.77 15.22
N GLY A 660 1.34 3.69 15.20
CA GLY A 660 1.28 4.77 14.21
C GLY A 660 -0.16 5.18 13.89
N ASP A 661 -0.32 6.12 12.95
CA ASP A 661 -1.60 6.74 12.62
C ASP A 661 -2.63 5.73 12.08
N ILE A 662 -2.19 4.72 11.32
CA ILE A 662 -3.05 3.64 10.83
C ILE A 662 -3.70 2.89 12.00
N ALA A 663 -2.91 2.53 13.03
CA ALA A 663 -3.48 1.86 14.21
C ALA A 663 -4.46 2.75 14.99
N GLN A 664 -4.24 4.07 15.00
CA GLN A 664 -5.11 5.03 15.70
C GLN A 664 -6.42 5.30 14.95
N THR A 665 -6.41 5.25 13.62
CA THR A 665 -7.52 5.72 12.77
C THR A 665 -8.31 4.60 12.08
N THR A 666 -7.79 3.37 12.02
CA THR A 666 -8.49 2.26 11.37
C THR A 666 -9.52 1.59 12.30
N SER A 667 -10.77 1.49 11.83
CA SER A 667 -11.79 0.60 12.37
C SER A 667 -11.78 -0.74 11.60
N PRO A 668 -11.06 -1.79 12.02
CA PRO A 668 -10.89 -2.98 11.19
C PRO A 668 -12.16 -3.85 11.11
N LEU A 669 -12.57 -4.27 9.91
CA LEU A 669 -13.68 -5.23 9.72
C LEU A 669 -13.46 -6.52 10.52
N LYS A 670 -12.23 -7.06 10.43
CA LYS A 670 -11.80 -8.29 11.09
C LYS A 670 -12.11 -8.38 12.58
N LEU A 671 -12.13 -7.27 13.31
CA LEU A 671 -12.52 -7.28 14.73
C LEU A 671 -13.95 -7.81 14.91
N PHE A 672 -14.89 -7.26 14.14
CA PHE A 672 -16.31 -7.64 14.21
C PHE A 672 -16.56 -9.02 13.60
N GLU A 673 -15.77 -9.40 12.59
CA GLU A 673 -15.79 -10.74 12.00
C GLU A 673 -15.36 -11.80 13.03
N TYR A 674 -14.35 -11.50 13.87
CA TYR A 674 -13.94 -12.37 14.97
C TYR A 674 -14.98 -12.43 16.09
N PHE A 675 -15.67 -11.33 16.39
CA PHE A 675 -16.80 -11.33 17.30
C PHE A 675 -17.93 -12.24 16.80
N ALA A 676 -18.24 -12.20 15.50
CA ALA A 676 -19.26 -13.06 14.90
C ALA A 676 -18.86 -14.55 14.86
N LEU A 677 -17.56 -14.84 14.83
CA LEU A 677 -17.01 -16.19 15.01
C LEU A 677 -16.94 -16.63 16.49
N GLU A 678 -17.26 -15.73 17.42
CA GLU A 678 -17.20 -15.96 18.86
C GLU A 678 -15.80 -16.35 19.34
N LYS A 679 -14.77 -15.72 18.75
CA LYS A 679 -13.36 -15.96 19.08
C LYS A 679 -12.78 -14.80 19.88
N PRO A 680 -12.09 -15.06 21.01
CA PRO A 680 -11.31 -14.04 21.70
C PRO A 680 -10.34 -13.33 20.74
N VAL A 681 -10.16 -12.03 20.91
CA VAL A 681 -9.32 -11.22 20.03
C VAL A 681 -8.18 -10.60 20.84
N VAL A 682 -6.95 -10.78 20.36
CA VAL A 682 -5.76 -10.09 20.84
C VAL A 682 -5.34 -9.05 19.82
N VAL A 683 -5.08 -7.82 20.26
CA VAL A 683 -4.63 -6.72 19.41
C VAL A 683 -3.40 -6.03 20.00
N THR A 684 -2.76 -5.16 19.23
CA THR A 684 -1.77 -4.24 19.80
C THR A 684 -2.48 -3.11 20.55
N SER A 685 -1.93 -2.65 21.67
CA SER A 685 -2.53 -1.61 22.53
C SER A 685 -2.78 -0.27 21.81
N TYR A 686 -2.13 -0.05 20.67
CA TYR A 686 -2.22 1.16 19.85
C TYR A 686 -3.49 1.21 18.98
N MET A 687 -4.25 0.10 18.87
CA MET A 687 -5.46 0.04 18.06
C MET A 687 -6.67 0.64 18.79
N ARG A 688 -6.81 1.96 18.78
CA ARG A 688 -7.82 2.70 19.57
C ARG A 688 -9.25 2.17 19.37
N GLU A 689 -9.64 1.90 18.12
CA GLU A 689 -10.97 1.38 17.78
C GLU A 689 -11.20 -0.06 18.25
N CYS A 690 -10.15 -0.83 18.50
CA CYS A 690 -10.27 -2.18 19.06
C CYS A 690 -10.31 -2.16 20.59
N VAL A 691 -9.45 -1.37 21.21
CA VAL A 691 -9.23 -1.41 22.66
C VAL A 691 -10.31 -0.69 23.48
N GLN A 692 -11.31 -0.12 22.82
CA GLN A 692 -12.52 0.42 23.45
C GLN A 692 -13.47 -0.69 23.95
N TYR A 693 -13.35 -1.91 23.40
CA TYR A 693 -14.15 -3.06 23.82
C TYR A 693 -13.45 -3.79 24.98
N PRO A 694 -14.09 -3.92 26.17
CA PRO A 694 -13.50 -4.60 27.31
C PRO A 694 -13.14 -6.08 27.06
N GLU A 695 -13.84 -6.73 26.14
CA GLU A 695 -13.61 -8.12 25.72
C GLU A 695 -12.34 -8.30 24.87
N VAL A 696 -11.73 -7.21 24.40
CA VAL A 696 -10.53 -7.27 23.56
C VAL A 696 -9.27 -7.25 24.42
N PHE A 697 -8.45 -8.29 24.27
CA PHE A 697 -7.15 -8.40 24.92
C PHE A 697 -6.11 -7.59 24.15
N ARG A 698 -5.12 -7.05 24.85
CA ARG A 698 -4.12 -6.16 24.24
C ARG A 698 -2.75 -6.26 24.87
N GLY A 699 -1.73 -5.96 24.07
CA GLY A 699 -0.35 -5.80 24.53
C GLY A 699 0.43 -4.81 23.66
N SER A 700 1.41 -4.17 24.27
CA SER A 700 2.21 -3.09 23.64
C SER A 700 3.60 -3.56 23.19
N ASN A 701 3.96 -4.79 23.56
CA ASN A 701 5.22 -5.48 23.28
C ASN A 701 4.99 -7.01 23.35
N VAL A 702 6.02 -7.79 23.06
CA VAL A 702 5.98 -9.26 22.98
C VAL A 702 5.58 -9.92 24.31
N GLU A 703 6.07 -9.42 25.45
CA GLU A 703 5.73 -9.96 26.77
C GLU A 703 4.23 -9.78 27.06
N GLU A 704 3.73 -8.56 26.89
CA GLU A 704 2.32 -8.24 27.10
C GLU A 704 1.41 -8.99 26.14
N LEU A 705 1.80 -9.12 24.87
CA LEU A 705 1.05 -9.88 23.87
C LEU A 705 1.04 -11.38 24.18
N SER A 706 2.14 -11.94 24.66
CA SER A 706 2.17 -13.34 25.12
C SER A 706 1.22 -13.55 26.28
N ASN A 707 1.22 -12.66 27.28
CA ASN A 707 0.30 -12.74 28.41
C ASN A 707 -1.16 -12.55 27.98
N ALA A 708 -1.42 -11.65 27.03
CA ALA A 708 -2.73 -11.43 26.44
C ALA A 708 -3.24 -12.67 25.68
N LEU A 709 -2.37 -13.39 24.98
CA LEU A 709 -2.71 -14.66 24.34
C LEU A 709 -3.09 -15.70 25.39
N ASP A 710 -2.34 -15.84 26.48
CA ASP A 710 -2.68 -16.80 27.53
C ASP A 710 -4.04 -16.48 28.18
N ALA A 711 -4.31 -15.20 28.44
CA ALA A 711 -5.60 -14.75 28.96
C ALA A 711 -6.75 -15.00 27.97
N ALA A 712 -6.53 -14.78 26.68
CA ALA A 712 -7.50 -15.02 25.62
C ALA A 712 -7.78 -16.53 25.45
N ILE A 713 -6.75 -17.36 25.48
CA ILE A 713 -6.85 -18.83 25.44
C ILE A 713 -7.66 -19.34 26.62
N ALA A 714 -7.47 -18.79 27.81
CA ALA A 714 -8.18 -19.21 29.02
C ALA A 714 -9.71 -19.03 28.93
N VAL A 715 -10.20 -18.10 28.11
CA VAL A 715 -11.63 -17.81 27.94
C VAL A 715 -12.21 -18.32 26.61
N LYS A 716 -11.40 -18.97 25.77
CA LYS A 716 -11.80 -19.35 24.39
C LYS A 716 -13.03 -20.26 24.30
N ASP A 717 -13.32 -21.00 25.37
CA ASP A 717 -14.46 -21.91 25.47
C ASP A 717 -15.51 -21.49 26.51
N ASP A 718 -15.28 -20.36 27.19
CA ASP A 718 -16.24 -19.78 28.11
C ASP A 718 -17.50 -19.30 27.39
N GLN A 719 -18.65 -19.83 27.80
CA GLN A 719 -19.92 -19.58 27.12
C GLN A 719 -20.42 -18.15 27.32
N ALA A 720 -20.17 -17.55 28.49
CA ALA A 720 -20.59 -16.17 28.76
C ALA A 720 -19.77 -15.20 27.92
N PHE A 721 -18.47 -15.45 27.77
CA PHE A 721 -17.58 -14.68 26.92
C PHE A 721 -18.00 -14.77 25.44
N LYS A 722 -18.24 -15.98 24.92
CA LYS A 722 -18.77 -16.19 23.56
C LYS A 722 -20.08 -15.44 23.32
N GLN A 723 -21.00 -15.47 24.28
CA GLN A 723 -22.25 -14.73 24.20
C GLN A 723 -22.04 -13.21 24.19
N SER A 724 -21.07 -12.69 24.94
CA SER A 724 -20.72 -11.26 24.90
C SER A 724 -20.21 -10.87 23.50
N LEU A 725 -19.30 -11.66 22.94
CA LEU A 725 -18.81 -11.44 21.57
C LEU A 725 -19.94 -11.53 20.53
N ALA A 726 -20.83 -12.51 20.66
CA ALA A 726 -21.98 -12.65 19.77
C ALA A 726 -22.89 -11.41 19.82
N LYS A 727 -23.13 -10.87 21.01
CA LYS A 727 -23.90 -9.64 21.21
C LYS A 727 -23.20 -8.43 20.58
N LEU A 728 -21.89 -8.28 20.77
CA LEU A 728 -21.11 -7.22 20.13
C LEU A 728 -21.16 -7.33 18.61
N ALA A 729 -21.14 -8.54 18.04
CA ALA A 729 -21.29 -8.73 16.61
C ALA A 729 -22.66 -8.24 16.10
N ASP A 730 -23.75 -8.52 16.84
CA ASP A 730 -25.11 -8.10 16.47
C ASP A 730 -25.31 -6.58 16.59
N GLU A 731 -24.73 -5.95 17.62
CA GLU A 731 -24.73 -4.50 17.82
C GLU A 731 -23.92 -3.76 16.74
N ASN A 732 -22.95 -4.46 16.15
CA ASN A 732 -22.07 -3.94 15.11
C ASN A 732 -22.32 -4.61 13.74
N ASP A 733 -23.51 -5.17 13.52
CA ASP A 733 -23.91 -5.70 12.21
C ASP A 733 -24.04 -4.56 11.18
N TRP A 734 -23.73 -4.84 9.92
CA TRP A 734 -23.87 -3.87 8.84
C TRP A 734 -25.27 -3.27 8.72
N ASP A 735 -26.32 -4.00 9.10
CA ASP A 735 -27.69 -3.48 9.13
C ASP A 735 -27.84 -2.36 10.18
N GLN A 736 -27.10 -2.39 11.28
CA GLN A 736 -27.06 -1.28 12.26
C GLN A 736 -26.30 -0.08 11.71
N ARG A 737 -25.20 -0.31 10.98
CA ARG A 737 -24.42 0.76 10.33
C ARG A 737 -25.23 1.47 9.25
N ALA A 738 -25.95 0.70 8.44
CA ALA A 738 -26.85 1.22 7.42
C ALA A 738 -28.00 2.05 8.03
N LYS A 739 -28.53 1.69 9.20
CA LYS A 739 -29.53 2.54 9.90
C LYS A 739 -28.99 3.90 10.29
N VAL A 740 -27.70 3.99 10.63
CA VAL A 740 -27.06 5.29 10.92
C VAL A 740 -26.96 6.11 9.63
N ILE A 741 -26.46 5.51 8.54
CA ILE A 741 -26.31 6.19 7.24
C ILE A 741 -27.67 6.56 6.63
N ALA A 742 -28.71 5.78 6.89
CA ALA A 742 -30.08 6.05 6.45
C ALA A 742 -30.62 7.41 6.94
N ARG A 743 -30.04 8.00 7.99
CA ARG A 743 -30.39 9.36 8.44
C ARG A 743 -30.07 10.44 7.40
N CYS A 744 -29.19 10.16 6.43
CA CYS A 744 -28.95 11.07 5.31
C CYS A 744 -30.20 11.23 4.41
N PHE A 745 -31.21 10.37 4.54
CA PHE A 745 -32.49 10.52 3.85
C PHE A 745 -33.49 11.42 4.60
N ASP A 746 -33.20 11.84 5.84
CA ASP A 746 -34.12 12.66 6.63
C ASP A 746 -34.36 14.05 6.01
N ASP A 747 -33.44 14.52 5.16
CA ASP A 747 -33.48 15.82 4.47
C ASP A 747 -34.01 15.74 3.02
N LEU A 748 -34.41 14.54 2.54
CA LEU A 748 -34.86 14.31 1.15
C LEU A 748 -36.36 14.51 0.91
#